data_AF-A0A662Y672-F1
#
_entry.id   AF-A0A662Y672-F1
#
_cell.length_a   1.000
_cell.length_b   1.000
_cell.length_c   1.000
_cell.angle_alpha   90.00
_cell.angle_beta   90.00
_cell.angle_gamma   90.00
#
_symmetry.space_group_name_H-M   'P 1'
#
loop_
_entity.id
_entity.type
_entity.pdbx_description
1 polymer ?
#
loop_
_entity_poly.entity_id
_entity_poly.type
_entity_poly.pdbx_seq_one_letter_code
_entity_poly.pdbx_strand_id
1 'polypeptide(L)'
;MVPPPFALLQTTFEAAINSVVFDSQRDTLLVLLATGKLVLVENYLSPTDPQTSAAGLPPQLTAKDPSQRQGPRMKMTSVLLPQVLDAKPWTLASLLWTHYDNESSQLVFAGKSGQHDRLVLGCVDCDEGTVEIQATIRHTSLYQVRRVREILRLPLGDDSTPAADGQPSLSLAVQTQSGAVYTMNPHQVASQATRIPGKFPMFSHLTILNYHTTTKSDQQEGDAVVVIGLESSSARLFVNGESLASACSSFRYCAVSSVLLYTTQGRESQLRMVPLAALRLHSKDPASLAESGSSKTHEVRSIERGALLIATVGDSAKVIVQMPRGNLECVTPRLLVLALVVQLIKSRKYVAALEMCRRHRLDLNVLVDFDPCSFLEHVTDFWLKVSLDTRAAAVTSDRLCLFITNLHPVDVWNTKYGPLLAPFVATPTAIQESEGDVAYTPDGKVNVVCQLMMRAIQELEKSDEFEAALLLPFVTCAVKQSPPRFEQALAKVQALLQRSREEGGTESSAATYRKAATRAIKHLIMLTDVERLYSEALGMYDLELVRVVAIHSQRDPKEYVPFMDRVARFKDEHWRKYTIDEHLGRHARALVHLSALIHGLAGDDEAEKSKLQGLALTLIDQGDLYDQALALFPIAAAKTTANASDHAFHQQILMLKGGFLEAEKRFEAAAYVYLSAADQEKARRAFLAANKWQMALTLSARKQQTAQELRNEAYAIAQELLNQQQQQNGSVDAVLAVARIYVEYCDDIDEAVALLVAHQQWAEALRIASLYKREDLIESDVESGVLQSYDDVLEELERNEALYIKHRKRLTAIQEQKRLFKLHGIDGSRWTDDKGDVDTDSVRSGASSAADSALSNVSMSSVGSHNNAASIGNFSMQSLSLATSSHFYATQTLGDVDKKPKGKAKHGGTLPRRERRRRMKEGSAEEEAYVTQQLSELVPSPALTRDVGALLQMLVFFGHMQRAQKLQTQLGGFERRVEVENPPPSAAADKVQWRLNALLG
;
A
#
# COMPACT_ATOMS: atom_id res chain seq x y z
N MET A 1 -7.24 -12.81 36.83
CA MET A 1 -7.21 -14.22 36.36
C MET A 1 -6.52 -15.02 37.46
N VAL A 2 -7.17 -16.03 38.02
CA VAL A 2 -6.61 -16.81 39.15
C VAL A 2 -6.38 -18.25 38.69
N PRO A 3 -5.17 -18.81 38.89
CA PRO A 3 -4.84 -20.14 38.40
C PRO A 3 -5.49 -21.23 39.27
N PRO A 4 -6.04 -22.31 38.68
CA PRO A 4 -6.44 -23.50 39.42
C PRO A 4 -5.25 -24.07 40.23
N PRO A 5 -5.48 -24.56 41.47
CA PRO A 5 -6.76 -24.78 42.14
C PRO A 5 -7.30 -23.56 42.92
N PHE A 6 -6.60 -22.42 42.90
CA PHE A 6 -7.06 -21.23 43.62
C PHE A 6 -8.33 -20.65 42.98
N ALA A 7 -9.19 -20.07 43.81
CA ALA A 7 -10.43 -19.42 43.37
C ALA A 7 -10.59 -18.08 44.10
N LEU A 8 -11.24 -17.12 43.45
CA LEU A 8 -11.66 -15.86 44.07
C LEU A 8 -13.02 -16.03 44.73
N LEU A 9 -13.26 -15.31 45.82
CA LEU A 9 -14.57 -15.19 46.48
C LEU A 9 -15.20 -16.56 46.81
N GLN A 10 -14.47 -17.39 47.56
CA GLN A 10 -14.95 -18.71 47.97
C GLN A 10 -16.07 -18.62 49.00
N THR A 11 -17.11 -19.43 48.82
CA THR A 11 -18.30 -19.45 49.69
C THR A 11 -18.66 -20.89 50.05
N THR A 12 -18.94 -21.14 51.32
CA THR A 12 -19.25 -22.48 51.85
C THR A 12 -20.77 -22.69 51.95
N PHE A 13 -21.19 -23.94 51.74
CA PHE A 13 -22.60 -24.35 51.83
C PHE A 13 -22.75 -25.51 52.82
N GLU A 14 -23.96 -25.66 53.38
CA GLU A 14 -24.27 -26.67 54.41
C GLU A 14 -24.23 -28.13 53.90
N ALA A 15 -24.21 -28.33 52.58
CA ALA A 15 -24.14 -29.64 51.96
C ALA A 15 -23.38 -29.59 50.63
N ALA A 16 -23.06 -30.75 50.07
CA ALA A 16 -22.42 -30.84 48.76
C ALA A 16 -23.28 -30.18 47.67
N ILE A 17 -22.64 -29.41 46.78
CA ILE A 17 -23.32 -28.76 45.65
C ILE A 17 -23.59 -29.81 44.57
N ASN A 18 -24.85 -29.99 44.21
CA ASN A 18 -25.26 -30.89 43.13
C ASN A 18 -25.22 -30.18 41.76
N SER A 19 -25.69 -28.93 41.69
CA SER A 19 -25.57 -28.10 40.48
C SER A 19 -25.61 -26.63 40.83
N VAL A 20 -24.94 -25.80 40.03
CA VAL A 20 -24.92 -24.35 40.18
C VAL A 20 -25.09 -23.68 38.82
N VAL A 21 -25.81 -22.56 38.81
CA VAL A 21 -25.97 -21.67 37.66
C VAL A 21 -25.72 -20.23 38.12
N PHE A 22 -25.22 -19.39 37.22
CA PHE A 22 -24.81 -18.02 37.51
C PHE A 22 -25.45 -17.07 36.49
N ASP A 23 -26.03 -15.98 36.98
CA ASP A 23 -26.43 -14.85 36.19
C ASP A 23 -25.41 -13.72 36.33
N SER A 24 -24.88 -13.26 35.20
CA SER A 24 -23.86 -12.20 35.18
C SER A 24 -24.43 -10.79 35.20
N GLN A 25 -25.75 -10.59 35.06
CA GLN A 25 -26.34 -9.25 35.07
C GLN A 25 -26.52 -8.73 36.50
N ARG A 26 -26.91 -9.61 37.43
CA ARG A 26 -27.08 -9.30 38.86
C ARG A 26 -26.08 -9.98 39.79
N ASP A 27 -25.00 -10.55 39.25
CA ASP A 27 -23.98 -11.26 40.03
C ASP A 27 -24.58 -12.29 41.00
N THR A 28 -25.54 -13.07 40.50
CA THR A 28 -26.39 -13.93 41.32
C THR A 28 -26.14 -15.41 41.02
N LEU A 29 -25.92 -16.23 42.05
CA LEU A 29 -25.83 -17.69 41.93
C LEU A 29 -27.11 -18.35 42.41
N LEU A 30 -27.53 -19.39 41.69
CA LEU A 30 -28.55 -20.31 42.16
C LEU A 30 -27.91 -21.69 42.33
N VAL A 31 -27.96 -22.21 43.55
CA VAL A 31 -27.23 -23.40 43.98
C VAL A 31 -28.22 -24.45 44.45
N LEU A 32 -28.20 -25.63 43.81
CA LEU A 32 -28.94 -26.81 44.26
C LEU A 32 -28.00 -27.69 45.07
N LEU A 33 -28.35 -27.93 46.33
CA LEU A 33 -27.60 -28.80 47.22
C LEU A 33 -28.04 -30.26 47.05
N ALA A 34 -27.17 -31.20 47.42
CA ALA A 34 -27.45 -32.64 47.40
C ALA A 34 -28.62 -33.05 48.32
N THR A 35 -28.98 -32.20 49.28
CA THR A 35 -30.18 -32.33 50.13
C THR A 35 -31.48 -32.02 49.39
N GLY A 36 -31.42 -31.49 48.17
CA GLY A 36 -32.57 -31.01 47.40
C GLY A 36 -32.97 -29.56 47.70
N LYS A 37 -32.29 -28.89 48.65
CA LYS A 37 -32.50 -27.47 48.95
C LYS A 37 -31.92 -26.58 47.86
N LEU A 38 -32.65 -25.52 47.52
CA LEU A 38 -32.24 -24.50 46.56
C LEU A 38 -31.84 -23.23 47.32
N VAL A 39 -30.66 -22.69 47.02
CA VAL A 39 -30.09 -21.50 47.69
C VAL A 39 -29.82 -20.43 46.64
N LEU A 40 -30.39 -19.25 46.84
CA LEU A 40 -30.13 -18.04 46.06
C LEU A 40 -29.01 -17.25 46.73
N VAL A 41 -27.98 -16.88 45.99
CA VAL A 41 -26.86 -16.07 46.46
C VAL A 41 -26.82 -14.79 45.65
N GLU A 42 -27.14 -13.67 46.29
CA GLU A 42 -27.17 -12.34 45.67
C GLU A 42 -25.87 -11.60 45.96
N ASN A 43 -25.45 -10.73 45.03
CA ASN A 43 -24.23 -9.92 45.13
C ASN A 43 -22.97 -10.78 45.37
N TYR A 44 -22.88 -11.94 44.70
CA TYR A 44 -21.77 -12.89 44.91
C TYR A 44 -20.39 -12.27 44.62
N LEU A 45 -20.30 -11.36 43.64
CA LEU A 45 -19.05 -10.70 43.29
C LEU A 45 -18.71 -9.50 44.21
N SER A 46 -19.58 -9.15 45.17
CA SER A 46 -19.30 -8.11 46.17
C SER A 46 -18.41 -8.65 47.30
N PRO A 47 -17.31 -7.98 47.67
CA PRO A 47 -16.41 -8.47 48.70
C PRO A 47 -17.11 -8.40 50.08
N THR A 48 -17.11 -9.53 50.80
CA THR A 48 -17.68 -9.63 52.16
C THR A 48 -16.80 -8.96 53.22
N ASP A 49 -15.50 -8.78 52.95
CA ASP A 49 -14.52 -8.27 53.91
C ASP A 49 -13.47 -7.34 53.24
N PRO A 50 -13.34 -6.06 53.64
CA PRO A 50 -12.44 -5.12 52.96
C PRO A 50 -10.95 -5.47 53.12
N GLN A 51 -10.55 -6.35 54.03
CA GLN A 51 -9.16 -6.83 54.14
C GLN A 51 -8.79 -7.94 53.14
N THR A 52 -9.78 -8.64 52.58
CA THR A 52 -9.55 -9.64 51.51
C THR A 52 -9.40 -9.01 50.12
N SER A 53 -9.56 -7.69 50.03
CA SER A 53 -9.41 -6.89 48.80
C SER A 53 -7.97 -6.80 48.26
N ALA A 54 -6.98 -7.35 48.96
CA ALA A 54 -5.58 -7.43 48.52
C ALA A 54 -5.36 -8.28 47.23
N ALA A 55 -6.40 -8.95 46.72
CA ALA A 55 -6.35 -9.79 45.51
C ALA A 55 -6.78 -9.07 44.21
N GLY A 56 -6.60 -7.75 44.10
CA GLY A 56 -6.57 -7.05 42.80
C GLY A 56 -7.89 -7.00 42.01
N LEU A 57 -9.03 -6.87 42.69
CA LEU A 57 -10.29 -6.51 42.03
C LEU A 57 -10.28 -5.01 41.67
N PRO A 58 -10.76 -4.59 40.48
CA PRO A 58 -10.95 -3.18 40.17
C PRO A 58 -12.06 -2.58 41.06
N PRO A 59 -11.95 -1.30 41.48
CA PRO A 59 -13.01 -0.63 42.23
C PRO A 59 -14.28 -0.52 41.39
N GLN A 60 -15.46 -0.51 42.04
CA GLN A 60 -16.74 -0.32 41.37
C GLN A 60 -16.74 1.01 40.59
N LEU A 61 -17.14 0.95 39.32
CA LEU A 61 -17.30 2.14 38.48
C LEU A 61 -18.53 2.93 38.95
N THR A 62 -18.28 4.18 39.34
CA THR A 62 -19.20 5.29 39.60
C THR A 62 -19.84 5.40 40.99
N ALA A 63 -19.18 6.17 41.87
CA ALA A 63 -19.84 7.16 42.70
C ALA A 63 -18.86 8.33 42.92
N LYS A 64 -19.12 9.47 42.26
CA LYS A 64 -18.50 10.76 42.60
C LYS A 64 -19.21 11.32 43.83
N ASP A 65 -19.10 10.65 44.98
CA ASP A 65 -19.47 11.22 46.28
C ASP A 65 -18.95 10.33 47.42
N PRO A 66 -18.03 10.81 48.29
CA PRO A 66 -17.49 10.01 49.39
C PRO A 66 -18.45 9.82 50.58
N SER A 67 -19.73 10.19 50.44
CA SER A 67 -20.72 10.18 51.54
C SER A 67 -21.90 9.22 51.33
N GLN A 68 -21.93 8.37 50.30
CA GLN A 68 -23.04 7.44 50.07
C GLN A 68 -22.67 5.95 49.99
N ARG A 69 -23.20 5.22 50.99
CA ARG A 69 -23.58 3.79 51.05
C ARG A 69 -22.48 2.73 50.81
N GLN A 70 -22.20 1.97 51.87
CA GLN A 70 -21.65 0.61 51.75
C GLN A 70 -22.51 -0.17 50.74
N GLY A 71 -21.90 -0.69 49.67
CA GLY A 71 -22.60 -1.53 48.71
C GLY A 71 -23.27 -2.74 49.38
N PRO A 72 -24.31 -3.32 48.76
CA PRO A 72 -25.03 -4.45 49.33
C PRO A 72 -24.07 -5.64 49.51
N ARG A 73 -24.05 -6.22 50.72
CA ARG A 73 -23.21 -7.39 51.04
C ARG A 73 -23.81 -8.63 50.40
N MET A 74 -22.95 -9.61 50.11
CA MET A 74 -23.37 -10.94 49.68
C MET A 74 -24.43 -11.52 50.64
N LYS A 75 -25.55 -11.98 50.09
CA LYS A 75 -26.69 -12.54 50.83
C LYS A 75 -27.00 -13.93 50.33
N MET A 76 -27.20 -14.88 51.24
CA MET A 76 -27.68 -16.23 50.93
C MET A 76 -29.11 -16.38 51.45
N THR A 77 -30.04 -16.77 50.57
CA THR A 77 -31.47 -16.92 50.87
C THR A 77 -31.93 -18.31 50.47
N SER A 78 -32.69 -18.99 51.34
CA SER A 78 -33.24 -20.31 51.02
C SER A 78 -34.46 -20.15 50.11
N VAL A 79 -34.52 -20.93 49.02
CA VAL A 79 -35.63 -20.92 48.08
C VAL A 79 -36.46 -22.19 48.28
N LEU A 80 -37.71 -22.01 48.72
CA LEU A 80 -38.66 -23.09 48.96
C LEU A 80 -39.29 -23.54 47.64
N LEU A 81 -39.08 -24.82 47.30
CA LEU A 81 -39.73 -25.48 46.19
C LEU A 81 -41.06 -26.11 46.66
N PRO A 82 -42.14 -26.03 45.87
CA PRO A 82 -43.39 -26.73 46.18
C PRO A 82 -43.17 -28.24 46.32
N GLN A 83 -43.67 -28.87 47.38
CA GLN A 83 -43.45 -30.32 47.62
C GLN A 83 -44.33 -31.22 46.73
N VAL A 84 -45.45 -30.70 46.24
CA VAL A 84 -46.40 -31.40 45.37
C VAL A 84 -46.75 -30.48 44.19
N LEU A 85 -46.58 -30.98 42.97
CA LEU A 85 -47.02 -30.33 41.73
C LEU A 85 -47.84 -31.35 40.93
N ASP A 86 -48.94 -30.93 40.29
CA ASP A 86 -49.84 -31.82 39.52
C ASP A 86 -50.27 -33.09 40.29
N ALA A 87 -50.52 -32.95 41.60
CA ALA A 87 -50.90 -34.05 42.52
C ALA A 87 -49.88 -35.19 42.65
N LYS A 88 -48.61 -34.98 42.28
CA LYS A 88 -47.53 -35.96 42.46
C LYS A 88 -46.32 -35.35 43.17
N PRO A 89 -45.61 -36.13 44.00
CA PRO A 89 -44.32 -35.71 44.54
C PRO A 89 -43.32 -35.58 43.39
N TRP A 90 -42.53 -34.51 43.42
CA TRP A 90 -41.49 -34.24 42.42
C TRP A 90 -40.22 -33.75 43.12
N THR A 91 -39.10 -33.88 42.42
CA THR A 91 -37.80 -33.39 42.89
C THR A 91 -37.07 -32.72 41.75
N LEU A 92 -36.31 -31.67 42.05
CA LEU A 92 -35.42 -31.01 41.10
C LEU A 92 -34.07 -31.74 41.12
N ALA A 93 -33.68 -32.32 39.99
CA ALA A 93 -32.46 -33.13 39.87
C ALA A 93 -31.23 -32.29 39.51
N SER A 94 -31.38 -31.23 38.72
CA SER A 94 -30.27 -30.34 38.34
C SER A 94 -30.77 -29.00 37.82
N LEU A 95 -30.02 -27.93 38.08
CA LEU A 95 -30.13 -26.63 37.43
C LEU A 95 -29.34 -26.61 36.12
N LEU A 96 -29.88 -25.97 35.08
CA LEU A 96 -29.28 -25.91 33.75
C LEU A 96 -28.99 -24.50 33.26
N TRP A 97 -29.81 -23.52 33.65
CA TRP A 97 -29.71 -22.14 33.23
C TRP A 97 -30.46 -21.21 34.20
N THR A 98 -30.05 -19.95 34.27
CA THR A 98 -30.71 -18.89 35.04
C THR A 98 -30.47 -17.54 34.35
N HIS A 99 -31.38 -16.60 34.56
CA HIS A 99 -31.25 -15.21 34.12
C HIS A 99 -32.12 -14.31 35.00
N TYR A 100 -31.62 -13.12 35.30
CA TYR A 100 -32.40 -12.10 35.98
C TYR A 100 -33.12 -11.23 34.96
N ASP A 101 -34.45 -11.26 34.96
CA ASP A 101 -35.25 -10.43 34.07
C ASP A 101 -35.55 -9.08 34.74
N ASN A 102 -35.07 -7.99 34.12
CA ASN A 102 -35.24 -6.64 34.65
C ASN A 102 -36.69 -6.14 34.53
N GLU A 103 -37.47 -6.61 33.55
CA GLU A 103 -38.86 -6.16 33.36
C GLU A 103 -39.77 -6.74 34.44
N SER A 104 -39.68 -8.04 34.68
CA SER A 104 -40.47 -8.71 35.72
C SER A 104 -39.85 -8.63 37.12
N SER A 105 -38.61 -8.14 37.25
CA SER A 105 -37.82 -8.16 38.50
C SER A 105 -37.66 -9.56 39.12
N GLN A 106 -37.79 -10.61 38.32
CA GLN A 106 -37.72 -12.01 38.75
C GLN A 106 -36.44 -12.69 38.27
N LEU A 107 -35.88 -13.56 39.11
CA LEU A 107 -34.88 -14.52 38.67
C LEU A 107 -35.59 -15.74 38.06
N VAL A 108 -35.41 -15.95 36.76
CA VAL A 108 -35.95 -17.09 36.03
C VAL A 108 -34.88 -18.17 35.89
N PHE A 109 -35.23 -19.43 36.16
CA PHE A 109 -34.32 -20.55 36.04
C PHE A 109 -34.95 -21.75 35.32
N ALA A 110 -34.10 -22.56 34.71
CA ALA A 110 -34.47 -23.80 34.06
C ALA A 110 -33.70 -24.97 34.65
N GLY A 111 -34.39 -26.08 34.92
CA GLY A 111 -33.82 -27.30 35.48
C GLY A 111 -34.50 -28.56 34.98
N LYS A 112 -34.08 -29.70 35.53
CA LYS A 112 -34.67 -31.02 35.22
C LYS A 112 -35.30 -31.61 36.46
N SER A 113 -36.46 -32.24 36.32
CA SER A 113 -37.02 -33.06 37.38
C SER A 113 -36.34 -34.43 37.43
N GLY A 114 -36.32 -35.06 38.60
CA GLY A 114 -35.82 -36.44 38.77
C GLY A 114 -36.63 -37.50 38.02
N GLN A 115 -37.87 -37.20 37.61
CA GLN A 115 -38.68 -38.10 36.79
C GLN A 115 -38.49 -37.79 35.29
N HIS A 116 -37.90 -38.74 34.55
CA HIS A 116 -37.76 -38.70 33.09
C HIS A 116 -37.04 -37.45 32.51
N ASP A 117 -36.19 -36.77 33.30
CA ASP A 117 -35.51 -35.54 32.91
C ASP A 117 -36.48 -34.47 32.33
N ARG A 118 -37.69 -34.36 32.89
CA ARG A 118 -38.68 -33.35 32.44
C ARG A 118 -38.13 -31.94 32.68
N LEU A 119 -38.30 -31.03 31.70
CA LEU A 119 -37.91 -29.63 31.87
C LEU A 119 -38.85 -28.93 32.86
N VAL A 120 -38.23 -28.25 33.82
CA VAL A 120 -38.87 -27.45 34.86
C VAL A 120 -38.40 -26.01 34.66
N LEU A 121 -39.35 -25.08 34.53
CA LEU A 121 -39.09 -23.65 34.54
C LEU A 121 -39.56 -23.09 35.87
N GLY A 122 -38.74 -22.28 36.53
CA GLY A 122 -39.10 -21.63 37.78
C GLY A 122 -38.81 -20.14 37.73
N CYS A 123 -39.54 -19.37 38.51
CA CYS A 123 -39.21 -17.98 38.80
C CYS A 123 -39.19 -17.73 40.31
N VAL A 124 -38.32 -16.81 40.73
CA VAL A 124 -38.13 -16.38 42.11
C VAL A 124 -38.25 -14.87 42.14
N ASP A 125 -39.15 -14.35 42.96
CA ASP A 125 -39.27 -12.91 43.23
C ASP A 125 -38.12 -12.48 44.14
N CYS A 126 -37.23 -11.65 43.61
CA CYS A 126 -36.09 -11.13 44.37
C CYS A 126 -36.49 -9.87 45.17
N ASP A 127 -37.26 -10.06 46.25
CA ASP A 127 -37.65 -8.97 47.16
C ASP A 127 -36.65 -8.79 48.33
N GLU A 128 -36.33 -7.53 48.64
CA GLU A 128 -35.40 -7.17 49.71
C GLU A 128 -36.03 -7.37 51.11
N GLY A 129 -35.77 -8.52 51.76
CA GLY A 129 -35.96 -8.63 53.22
C GLY A 129 -36.35 -9.98 53.79
N THR A 130 -36.66 -10.98 52.96
CA THR A 130 -37.10 -12.31 53.43
C THR A 130 -35.94 -13.30 53.55
N VAL A 131 -36.02 -14.18 54.56
CA VAL A 131 -35.05 -15.28 54.83
C VAL A 131 -35.37 -16.51 53.97
N GLU A 132 -36.64 -16.65 53.56
CA GLU A 132 -37.13 -17.70 52.68
C GLU A 132 -37.99 -17.10 51.56
N ILE A 133 -37.73 -17.51 50.33
CA ILE A 133 -38.50 -17.08 49.14
C ILE A 133 -39.17 -18.30 48.52
N GLN A 134 -40.44 -18.18 48.13
CA GLN A 134 -41.13 -19.26 47.40
C GLN A 134 -40.85 -19.16 45.90
N ALA A 135 -40.43 -20.26 45.29
CA ALA A 135 -40.30 -20.35 43.84
C ALA A 135 -41.64 -20.75 43.21
N THR A 136 -42.05 -20.04 42.17
CA THR A 136 -43.16 -20.47 41.31
C THR A 136 -42.64 -21.42 40.25
N ILE A 137 -43.18 -22.64 40.18
CA ILE A 137 -42.71 -23.68 39.27
C ILE A 137 -43.75 -23.97 38.18
N ARG A 138 -43.29 -24.06 36.93
CA ARG A 138 -44.07 -24.43 35.75
C ARG A 138 -43.49 -25.68 35.10
N HIS A 139 -44.32 -26.69 34.93
CA HIS A 139 -43.95 -27.89 34.19
C HIS A 139 -44.15 -27.70 32.68
N THR A 140 -43.27 -28.33 31.91
CA THR A 140 -43.32 -28.33 30.44
C THR A 140 -43.69 -29.70 29.89
N SER A 141 -44.09 -29.77 28.62
CA SER A 141 -44.33 -31.05 27.91
C SER A 141 -43.03 -31.66 27.34
N LEU A 142 -41.87 -31.11 27.66
CA LEU A 142 -40.58 -31.58 27.17
C LEU A 142 -39.93 -32.53 28.19
N TYR A 143 -39.67 -33.75 27.72
CA TYR A 143 -39.04 -34.83 28.48
C TYR A 143 -37.65 -35.14 27.93
N GLN A 144 -36.89 -35.94 28.67
CA GLN A 144 -35.53 -36.33 28.30
C GLN A 144 -34.67 -35.09 28.03
N VAL A 145 -34.80 -34.04 28.83
CA VAL A 145 -34.03 -32.81 28.62
C VAL A 145 -32.59 -33.10 28.96
N ARG A 146 -31.69 -32.77 28.05
CA ARG A 146 -30.24 -32.90 28.26
C ARG A 146 -29.67 -31.59 28.76
N ARG A 147 -30.00 -30.47 28.11
CA ARG A 147 -29.42 -29.13 28.38
C ARG A 147 -30.34 -28.00 27.96
N VAL A 148 -30.11 -26.83 28.57
CA VAL A 148 -30.76 -25.56 28.25
C VAL A 148 -29.67 -24.49 28.04
N ARG A 149 -29.83 -23.65 27.02
CA ARG A 149 -28.94 -22.53 26.71
C ARG A 149 -29.75 -21.33 26.25
N GLU A 150 -29.32 -20.14 26.63
CA GLU A 150 -29.85 -18.90 26.09
C GLU A 150 -29.45 -18.74 24.62
N ILE A 151 -30.36 -18.21 23.80
CA ILE A 151 -30.10 -17.91 22.41
C ILE A 151 -29.44 -16.54 22.32
N LEU A 152 -28.23 -16.51 21.75
CA LEU A 152 -27.49 -15.26 21.57
C LEU A 152 -28.02 -14.53 20.33
N ARG A 153 -28.71 -13.41 20.52
CA ARG A 153 -29.07 -12.51 19.40
C ARG A 153 -27.88 -11.66 19.00
N LEU A 154 -27.67 -11.54 17.70
CA LEU A 154 -26.61 -10.71 17.12
C LEU A 154 -27.17 -9.34 16.73
N PRO A 155 -26.43 -8.23 16.97
CA PRO A 155 -26.88 -6.90 16.60
C PRO A 155 -27.11 -6.79 15.09
N LEU A 156 -28.18 -6.07 14.71
CA LEU A 156 -28.49 -5.67 13.34
C LEU A 156 -27.29 -4.90 12.75
N GLY A 157 -27.01 -5.09 11.45
CA GLY A 157 -25.97 -4.34 10.75
C GLY A 157 -26.19 -2.82 10.84
N ASP A 158 -25.12 -2.06 10.60
CA ASP A 158 -24.85 -0.64 10.93
C ASP A 158 -25.94 0.43 10.60
N ASP A 159 -27.14 0.11 10.10
CA ASP A 159 -28.14 1.09 9.62
C ASP A 159 -29.51 1.09 10.34
N SER A 160 -29.75 0.28 11.38
CA SER A 160 -30.98 0.42 12.16
C SER A 160 -30.72 1.13 13.47
N THR A 161 -31.37 2.29 13.65
CA THR A 161 -31.68 2.82 14.98
C THR A 161 -32.16 1.69 15.89
N PRO A 162 -31.77 1.66 17.18
CA PRO A 162 -32.38 0.71 18.11
C PRO A 162 -33.89 0.91 18.01
N ALA A 163 -34.63 -0.15 17.64
CA ALA A 163 -36.08 -0.09 17.60
C ALA A 163 -36.53 0.51 18.94
N ALA A 164 -37.28 1.62 18.85
CA ALA A 164 -37.55 2.49 19.98
C ALA A 164 -38.48 1.87 21.04
N ASP A 165 -38.92 0.63 20.91
CA ASP A 165 -39.83 -0.01 21.85
C ASP A 165 -39.53 -1.52 22.00
N GLY A 166 -39.10 -1.90 23.22
CA GLY A 166 -39.04 -3.28 23.71
C GLY A 166 -37.62 -3.85 23.87
N GLN A 167 -37.24 -4.23 25.11
CA GLN A 167 -36.08 -5.10 25.30
C GLN A 167 -36.29 -6.40 24.50
N PRO A 168 -35.22 -7.01 23.97
CA PRO A 168 -35.35 -8.25 23.20
C PRO A 168 -35.92 -9.36 24.09
N SER A 169 -37.06 -9.93 23.68
CA SER A 169 -37.70 -11.04 24.38
C SER A 169 -36.73 -12.20 24.60
N LEU A 170 -36.52 -12.58 25.86
CA LEU A 170 -35.67 -13.70 26.27
C LEU A 170 -36.08 -15.01 25.57
N SER A 171 -35.11 -15.75 25.03
CA SER A 171 -35.36 -17.01 24.32
C SER A 171 -34.35 -18.09 24.70
N LEU A 172 -34.86 -19.28 24.97
CA LEU A 172 -34.11 -20.46 25.37
C LEU A 172 -34.13 -21.52 24.29
N ALA A 173 -33.03 -22.23 24.19
CA ALA A 173 -32.92 -23.44 23.42
C ALA A 173 -32.68 -24.66 24.31
N VAL A 174 -33.44 -25.72 24.05
CA VAL A 174 -33.50 -26.93 24.86
C VAL A 174 -33.14 -28.13 23.99
N GLN A 175 -32.06 -28.83 24.34
CA GLN A 175 -31.66 -30.07 23.68
C GLN A 175 -32.14 -31.28 24.49
N THR A 176 -32.75 -32.25 23.82
CA THR A 176 -33.19 -33.52 24.41
C THR A 176 -32.12 -34.62 24.28
N GLN A 177 -32.28 -35.75 24.98
CA GLN A 177 -31.39 -36.91 24.86
C GLN A 177 -31.43 -37.54 23.45
N SER A 178 -32.50 -37.30 22.68
CA SER A 178 -32.57 -37.69 21.26
C SER A 178 -31.70 -36.84 20.32
N GLY A 179 -31.13 -35.74 20.82
CA GLY A 179 -30.41 -34.74 20.04
C GLY A 179 -31.30 -33.63 19.49
N ALA A 180 -32.64 -33.79 19.46
CA ALA A 180 -33.55 -32.75 18.99
C ALA A 180 -33.44 -31.46 19.84
N VAL A 181 -33.44 -30.31 19.16
CA VAL A 181 -33.33 -28.97 19.75
C VAL A 181 -34.64 -28.21 19.56
N TYR A 182 -35.14 -27.60 20.62
CA TYR A 182 -36.37 -26.80 20.65
C TYR A 182 -36.06 -25.38 21.11
N THR A 183 -36.73 -24.36 20.57
CA THR A 183 -36.71 -22.99 21.06
C THR A 183 -37.99 -22.66 21.83
N MET A 184 -37.90 -21.84 22.86
CA MET A 184 -39.05 -21.38 23.64
C MET A 184 -38.77 -20.05 24.35
N ASN A 185 -39.81 -19.30 24.68
CA ASN A 185 -39.72 -18.18 25.62
C ASN A 185 -40.01 -18.72 27.05
N PRO A 186 -39.15 -18.46 28.05
CA PRO A 186 -39.35 -18.98 29.40
C PRO A 186 -40.54 -18.38 30.15
N HIS A 187 -41.01 -17.19 29.77
CA HIS A 187 -42.18 -16.55 30.41
C HIS A 187 -43.52 -17.05 29.84
N GLN A 188 -43.51 -17.64 28.64
CA GLN A 188 -44.69 -18.20 27.98
C GLN A 188 -44.93 -19.67 28.39
N VAL A 189 -46.16 -20.16 28.22
CA VAL A 189 -46.51 -21.56 28.52
C VAL A 189 -45.80 -22.49 27.53
N ALA A 190 -45.09 -23.50 28.05
CA ALA A 190 -44.21 -24.38 27.27
C ALA A 190 -44.88 -25.21 26.16
N SER A 191 -46.21 -25.15 25.99
CA SER A 191 -46.94 -25.70 24.85
C SER A 191 -46.56 -25.06 23.50
N GLN A 192 -45.76 -23.99 23.50
CA GLN A 192 -45.27 -23.27 22.31
C GLN A 192 -43.80 -23.57 21.94
N ALA A 193 -43.19 -24.63 22.49
CA ALA A 193 -41.82 -25.00 22.13
C ALA A 193 -41.72 -25.37 20.64
N THR A 194 -40.91 -24.63 19.89
CA THR A 194 -40.76 -24.80 18.43
C THR A 194 -39.52 -25.63 18.15
N ARG A 195 -39.67 -26.75 17.43
CA ARG A 195 -38.52 -27.61 17.08
C ARG A 195 -37.67 -26.95 16.00
N ILE A 196 -36.36 -26.84 16.21
CA ILE A 196 -35.43 -26.42 15.17
C ILE A 196 -35.29 -27.57 14.16
N PRO A 197 -35.47 -27.32 12.85
CA PRO A 197 -35.28 -28.35 11.83
C PRO A 197 -33.82 -28.81 11.80
N GLY A 198 -33.61 -30.11 11.73
CA GLY A 198 -32.27 -30.71 11.70
C GLY A 198 -32.15 -31.98 12.54
N LYS A 199 -31.17 -32.82 12.17
CA LYS A 199 -30.74 -33.96 12.97
C LYS A 199 -29.42 -33.59 13.64
N PHE A 200 -29.47 -33.36 14.94
CA PHE A 200 -28.28 -33.00 15.72
C PHE A 200 -27.83 -34.19 16.57
N PRO A 201 -26.51 -34.43 16.69
CA PRO A 201 -26.01 -35.40 17.65
C PRO A 201 -26.16 -34.90 19.10
N MET A 202 -25.88 -35.78 20.05
CA MET A 202 -25.95 -35.46 21.47
C MET A 202 -24.77 -34.57 21.90
N PHE A 203 -24.95 -33.27 21.78
CA PHE A 203 -23.88 -32.32 22.05
C PHE A 203 -23.48 -32.29 23.54
N SER A 204 -22.16 -32.21 23.76
CA SER A 204 -21.50 -31.98 25.05
C SER A 204 -21.14 -30.52 25.28
N HIS A 205 -21.32 -29.66 24.28
CA HIS A 205 -21.35 -28.20 24.40
C HIS A 205 -22.20 -27.65 23.26
N LEU A 206 -23.05 -26.66 23.53
CA LEU A 206 -24.04 -26.12 22.59
C LEU A 206 -24.08 -24.59 22.69
N THR A 207 -24.10 -23.91 21.55
CA THR A 207 -24.30 -22.47 21.42
C THR A 207 -25.24 -22.24 20.25
N ILE A 208 -26.23 -21.37 20.44
CA ILE A 208 -27.25 -21.08 19.43
C ILE A 208 -27.27 -19.58 19.21
N LEU A 209 -27.16 -19.20 17.94
CA LEU A 209 -27.11 -17.81 17.49
C LEU A 209 -28.41 -17.52 16.73
N ASN A 210 -29.03 -16.39 17.02
CA ASN A 210 -30.12 -15.85 16.22
C ASN A 210 -29.66 -14.54 15.57
N TYR A 211 -29.87 -14.40 14.26
CA TYR A 211 -29.57 -13.19 13.52
C TYR A 211 -30.71 -12.86 12.56
N HIS A 212 -30.95 -11.57 12.38
CA HIS A 212 -31.88 -11.07 11.39
C HIS A 212 -31.30 -11.18 9.98
N THR A 213 -32.12 -11.65 9.03
CA THR A 213 -31.79 -11.64 7.61
C THR A 213 -32.64 -10.60 6.88
N THR A 214 -31.98 -9.65 6.21
CA THR A 214 -32.60 -8.75 5.23
C THR A 214 -32.19 -9.21 3.84
N THR A 215 -33.06 -9.93 3.14
CA THR A 215 -32.84 -10.31 1.74
C THR A 215 -33.30 -9.18 0.82
N LYS A 216 -32.43 -8.71 -0.08
CA LYS A 216 -32.71 -7.59 -1.01
C LYS A 216 -33.84 -7.84 -2.03
N SER A 217 -34.44 -9.03 -2.08
CA SER A 217 -35.28 -9.45 -3.21
C SER A 217 -36.72 -9.87 -2.88
N ASP A 218 -37.20 -9.77 -1.64
CA ASP A 218 -38.63 -9.81 -1.33
C ASP A 218 -38.84 -9.50 0.16
N GLN A 219 -39.95 -8.85 0.50
CA GLN A 219 -40.36 -8.46 1.86
C GLN A 219 -40.73 -9.67 2.74
N GLN A 220 -39.79 -10.58 2.98
CA GLN A 220 -39.90 -11.61 4.03
C GLN A 220 -38.80 -11.38 5.06
N GLU A 221 -39.15 -10.71 6.16
CA GLU A 221 -38.33 -10.67 7.37
C GLU A 221 -38.35 -12.05 8.03
N GLY A 222 -37.16 -12.63 8.24
CA GLY A 222 -37.01 -13.93 8.89
C GLY A 222 -35.81 -13.96 9.82
N ASP A 223 -36.04 -14.43 11.06
CA ASP A 223 -35.00 -14.80 12.01
C ASP A 223 -34.33 -16.10 11.57
N ALA A 224 -33.02 -16.07 11.33
CA ALA A 224 -32.25 -17.25 10.97
C ALA A 224 -31.45 -17.75 12.19
N VAL A 225 -31.60 -19.03 12.51
CA VAL A 225 -30.95 -19.66 13.66
C VAL A 225 -29.75 -20.51 13.22
N VAL A 226 -28.61 -20.34 13.89
CA VAL A 226 -27.40 -21.16 13.71
C VAL A 226 -27.12 -21.95 14.99
N VAL A 227 -27.07 -23.28 14.86
CA VAL A 227 -26.83 -24.22 15.96
C VAL A 227 -25.39 -24.72 15.86
N ILE A 228 -24.56 -24.42 16.87
CA ILE A 228 -23.17 -24.85 16.96
C ILE A 228 -23.01 -25.82 18.12
N GLY A 229 -22.50 -27.01 17.86
CA GLY A 229 -22.42 -28.05 18.88
C GLY A 229 -21.20 -28.95 18.76
N LEU A 230 -20.60 -29.30 19.90
CA LEU A 230 -19.49 -30.25 19.99
C LEU A 230 -20.01 -31.60 20.47
N GLU A 231 -19.66 -32.67 19.77
CA GLU A 231 -19.92 -34.04 20.21
C GLU A 231 -18.65 -34.63 20.85
N SER A 232 -18.70 -34.92 22.15
CA SER A 232 -17.53 -35.42 22.89
C SER A 232 -17.06 -36.81 22.49
N SER A 233 -17.96 -37.72 22.08
CA SER A 233 -17.62 -39.11 21.74
C SER A 233 -16.81 -39.21 20.45
N SER A 234 -17.15 -38.40 19.45
CA SER A 234 -16.48 -38.37 18.14
C SER A 234 -15.46 -37.24 18.01
N ALA A 235 -15.40 -36.34 18.99
CA ALA A 235 -14.62 -35.10 18.96
C ALA A 235 -14.90 -34.27 17.70
N ARG A 236 -16.16 -34.18 17.26
CA ARG A 236 -16.56 -33.43 16.07
C ARG A 236 -17.36 -32.18 16.43
N LEU A 237 -16.99 -31.06 15.84
CA LEU A 237 -17.72 -29.80 15.91
C LEU A 237 -18.70 -29.72 14.74
N PHE A 238 -19.93 -29.37 15.03
CA PHE A 238 -21.02 -29.28 14.06
C PHE A 238 -21.60 -27.87 14.00
N VAL A 239 -22.04 -27.48 12.80
CA VAL A 239 -22.81 -26.27 12.52
C VAL A 239 -24.06 -26.71 11.75
N ASN A 240 -25.25 -26.41 12.28
CA ASN A 240 -26.54 -26.79 11.69
C ASN A 240 -26.68 -28.29 11.36
N GLY A 241 -25.97 -29.15 12.10
CA GLY A 241 -25.99 -30.61 11.90
C GLY A 241 -24.91 -31.13 10.96
N GLU A 242 -24.18 -30.25 10.27
CA GLU A 242 -23.05 -30.60 9.42
C GLU A 242 -21.72 -30.49 10.16
N SER A 243 -20.75 -31.36 9.85
CA SER A 243 -19.45 -31.36 10.53
C SER A 243 -18.55 -30.24 10.00
N LEU A 244 -18.20 -29.29 10.88
CA LEU A 244 -17.27 -28.19 10.58
C LEU A 244 -15.81 -28.62 10.78
N ALA A 245 -15.52 -29.36 11.87
CA ALA A 245 -14.17 -29.79 12.19
C ALA A 245 -14.17 -31.13 12.93
N SER A 246 -13.17 -31.96 12.63
CA SER A 246 -12.85 -33.18 13.38
C SER A 246 -11.76 -32.93 14.43
N ALA A 247 -11.67 -33.82 15.41
CA ALA A 247 -10.76 -33.72 16.54
C ALA A 247 -10.83 -32.39 17.32
N CYS A 248 -12.02 -31.78 17.39
CA CYS A 248 -12.26 -30.58 18.18
C CYS A 248 -12.32 -30.93 19.67
N SER A 249 -11.58 -30.20 20.51
CA SER A 249 -11.60 -30.39 21.97
C SER A 249 -12.52 -29.42 22.71
N SER A 250 -12.64 -28.19 22.22
CA SER A 250 -13.47 -27.15 22.85
C SER A 250 -13.76 -26.00 21.89
N PHE A 251 -14.85 -25.27 22.12
CA PHE A 251 -15.21 -24.09 21.33
C PHE A 251 -15.90 -23.00 22.17
N ARG A 252 -15.81 -21.76 21.69
CA ARG A 252 -16.50 -20.56 22.22
C ARG A 252 -16.85 -19.62 21.07
N TYR A 253 -17.96 -18.90 21.22
CA TYR A 253 -18.33 -17.84 20.30
C TYR A 253 -18.10 -16.48 20.96
N CYS A 254 -17.43 -15.57 20.27
CA CYS A 254 -17.19 -14.20 20.70
C CYS A 254 -18.16 -13.26 19.97
N ALA A 255 -19.18 -12.78 20.66
CA ALA A 255 -20.22 -11.94 20.07
C ALA A 255 -19.69 -10.58 19.56
N VAL A 256 -18.84 -9.91 20.33
CA VAL A 256 -18.28 -8.58 19.99
C VAL A 256 -17.57 -8.60 18.63
N SER A 257 -16.76 -9.64 18.39
CA SER A 257 -16.02 -9.81 17.12
C SER A 257 -16.75 -10.66 16.08
N SER A 258 -17.91 -11.23 16.43
CA SER A 258 -18.65 -12.19 15.61
C SER A 258 -17.82 -13.37 15.08
N VAL A 259 -17.00 -13.96 15.95
CA VAL A 259 -16.06 -15.06 15.63
C VAL A 259 -16.33 -16.30 16.47
N LEU A 260 -16.36 -17.47 15.83
CA LEU A 260 -16.27 -18.78 16.46
C LEU A 260 -14.81 -19.17 16.64
N LEU A 261 -14.42 -19.47 17.87
CA LEU A 261 -13.12 -20.01 18.23
C LEU A 261 -13.26 -21.47 18.61
N TYR A 262 -12.39 -22.31 18.09
CA TYR A 262 -12.32 -23.71 18.50
C TYR A 262 -10.90 -24.25 18.49
N THR A 263 -10.65 -25.27 19.30
CA THR A 263 -9.35 -25.93 19.42
C THR A 263 -9.41 -27.31 18.82
N THR A 264 -8.38 -27.69 18.05
CA THR A 264 -8.25 -29.00 17.42
C THR A 264 -7.06 -29.76 17.99
N GLN A 265 -7.22 -31.08 18.13
CA GLN A 265 -6.21 -32.02 18.58
C GLN A 265 -5.70 -32.81 17.37
N GLY A 266 -4.50 -32.50 16.91
CA GLY A 266 -3.86 -33.17 15.77
C GLY A 266 -2.36 -33.37 15.99
N ARG A 267 -1.62 -33.71 14.92
CA ARG A 267 -0.13 -33.68 14.94
C ARG A 267 0.38 -32.32 15.43
N GLU A 268 -0.30 -31.26 15.00
CA GLU A 268 -0.18 -29.92 15.57
C GLU A 268 -1.53 -29.55 16.18
N SER A 269 -1.56 -29.24 17.47
CA SER A 269 -2.78 -28.73 18.11
C SER A 269 -2.92 -27.25 17.82
N GLN A 270 -4.12 -26.84 17.42
CA GLN A 270 -4.34 -25.50 16.86
C GLN A 270 -5.60 -24.85 17.43
N LEU A 271 -5.51 -23.57 17.74
CA LEU A 271 -6.64 -22.65 17.91
C LEU A 271 -7.01 -22.09 16.55
N ARG A 272 -8.27 -22.28 16.15
CA ARG A 272 -8.83 -21.83 14.87
C ARG A 272 -9.92 -20.79 15.10
N MET A 273 -9.97 -19.81 14.23
CA MET A 273 -10.94 -18.71 14.26
C MET A 273 -11.74 -18.69 12.96
N VAL A 274 -13.07 -18.60 13.08
CA VAL A 274 -14.00 -18.60 11.94
C VAL A 274 -15.00 -17.46 12.09
N PRO A 275 -15.11 -16.56 11.12
CA PRO A 275 -16.12 -15.51 11.15
C PRO A 275 -17.51 -16.09 10.98
N LEU A 276 -18.51 -15.41 11.56
CA LEU A 276 -19.91 -15.77 11.37
C LEU A 276 -20.32 -15.84 9.88
N ALA A 277 -19.80 -14.94 9.03
CA ALA A 277 -20.08 -14.95 7.60
C ALA A 277 -19.66 -16.27 6.92
N ALA A 278 -18.50 -16.81 7.27
CA ALA A 278 -18.04 -18.10 6.76
C ALA A 278 -18.89 -19.27 7.30
N LEU A 279 -19.35 -19.19 8.55
CA LEU A 279 -20.28 -20.20 9.11
C LEU A 279 -21.63 -20.22 8.36
N ARG A 280 -22.09 -19.06 7.88
CA ARG A 280 -23.31 -18.98 7.06
C ARG A 280 -23.14 -19.67 5.71
N LEU A 281 -22.02 -19.43 5.03
CA LEU A 281 -21.73 -20.05 3.73
C LEU A 281 -21.60 -21.57 3.85
N HIS A 282 -20.95 -22.05 4.91
CA HIS A 282 -20.83 -23.48 5.18
C HIS A 282 -22.19 -24.17 5.29
N SER A 283 -23.23 -23.49 5.77
CA SER A 283 -24.58 -24.06 5.89
C SER A 283 -25.37 -24.13 4.57
N LYS A 284 -24.92 -23.44 3.52
CA LYS A 284 -25.64 -23.36 2.23
C LYS A 284 -25.03 -24.25 1.15
N ASP A 285 -23.71 -24.46 1.16
CA ASP A 285 -23.04 -25.22 0.10
C ASP A 285 -21.71 -25.85 0.57
N PRO A 286 -21.72 -27.05 1.19
CA PRO A 286 -20.53 -27.67 1.76
C PRO A 286 -19.47 -28.11 0.72
N ALA A 287 -19.85 -28.24 -0.56
CA ALA A 287 -18.93 -28.67 -1.63
C ALA A 287 -18.04 -27.53 -2.16
N SER A 288 -18.52 -26.29 -2.15
CA SER A 288 -17.79 -25.14 -2.72
C SER A 288 -16.56 -24.72 -1.91
N LEU A 289 -16.50 -25.03 -0.61
CA LEU A 289 -15.32 -24.75 0.24
C LEU A 289 -14.15 -25.72 0.03
N ALA A 290 -14.39 -26.91 -0.55
CA ALA A 290 -13.35 -27.92 -0.77
C ALA A 290 -12.51 -27.64 -2.05
N GLU A 291 -13.10 -26.99 -3.05
CA GLU A 291 -12.43 -26.67 -4.33
C GLU A 291 -11.63 -25.35 -4.30
N SER A 292 -12.00 -24.41 -3.42
CA SER A 292 -11.18 -23.21 -3.15
C SER A 292 -10.18 -23.50 -2.02
N GLY A 293 -8.92 -23.80 -2.34
CA GLY A 293 -7.85 -24.14 -1.38
C GLY A 293 -8.00 -23.46 0.01
N SER A 294 -8.48 -24.23 0.99
CA SER A 294 -9.09 -23.75 2.25
C SER A 294 -8.11 -23.25 3.31
N SER A 295 -6.99 -22.65 2.90
CA SER A 295 -6.02 -22.00 3.80
C SER A 295 -6.33 -20.52 4.05
N LYS A 296 -7.27 -19.91 3.30
CA LYS A 296 -7.49 -18.45 3.36
C LYS A 296 -8.57 -17.98 4.34
N THR A 297 -9.41 -18.86 4.88
CA THR A 297 -10.58 -18.48 5.71
C THR A 297 -10.42 -18.76 7.20
N HIS A 298 -9.37 -19.48 7.60
CA HIS A 298 -9.10 -19.85 8.98
C HIS A 298 -7.78 -19.25 9.43
N GLU A 299 -7.80 -18.32 10.37
CA GLU A 299 -6.59 -17.97 11.10
C GLU A 299 -6.30 -19.08 12.11
N VAL A 300 -5.08 -19.60 12.04
CA VAL A 300 -4.63 -20.77 12.80
C VAL A 300 -3.48 -20.34 13.70
N ARG A 301 -3.54 -20.74 14.96
CA ARG A 301 -2.45 -20.54 15.92
C ARG A 301 -2.12 -21.84 16.62
N SER A 302 -0.85 -22.23 16.65
CA SER A 302 -0.42 -23.41 17.39
C SER A 302 -0.62 -23.24 18.90
N ILE A 303 -1.08 -24.30 19.54
CA ILE A 303 -1.31 -24.40 20.99
C ILE A 303 -0.74 -25.73 21.51
N GLU A 304 -0.49 -25.83 22.82
CA GLU A 304 -0.05 -27.10 23.41
C GLU A 304 -1.13 -28.18 23.20
N ARG A 305 -0.66 -29.42 23.00
CA ARG A 305 -1.55 -30.56 22.82
C ARG A 305 -2.41 -30.77 24.05
N GLY A 306 -3.74 -30.82 23.86
CA GLY A 306 -4.71 -31.02 24.93
C GLY A 306 -5.16 -29.73 25.62
N ALA A 307 -4.73 -28.56 25.14
CA ALA A 307 -5.22 -27.28 25.63
C ALA A 307 -6.72 -27.10 25.37
N LEU A 308 -7.42 -26.47 26.31
CA LEU A 308 -8.87 -26.26 26.33
C LEU A 308 -9.22 -24.78 26.40
N LEU A 309 -10.13 -24.35 25.53
CA LEU A 309 -10.66 -23.00 25.47
C LEU A 309 -11.68 -22.78 26.58
N ILE A 310 -11.36 -21.89 27.53
CA ILE A 310 -12.21 -21.61 28.69
C ILE A 310 -13.11 -20.42 28.45
N ALA A 311 -12.52 -19.27 28.08
CA ALA A 311 -13.24 -18.01 28.00
C ALA A 311 -12.67 -17.09 26.92
N THR A 312 -13.53 -16.18 26.44
CA THR A 312 -13.19 -15.11 25.50
C THR A 312 -13.68 -13.80 26.07
N VAL A 313 -12.78 -12.80 26.19
CA VAL A 313 -13.10 -11.46 26.69
C VAL A 313 -13.13 -10.51 25.50
N GLY A 314 -14.33 -10.22 24.98
CA GLY A 314 -14.54 -9.47 23.75
C GLY A 314 -13.86 -8.10 23.75
N ASP A 315 -14.09 -7.30 24.79
CA ASP A 315 -13.64 -5.90 24.90
C ASP A 315 -12.11 -5.72 24.92
N SER A 316 -11.36 -6.80 25.13
CA SER A 316 -9.89 -6.77 25.13
C SER A 316 -9.27 -7.78 24.18
N ALA A 317 -10.08 -8.43 23.33
CA ALA A 317 -9.66 -9.46 22.38
C ALA A 317 -8.81 -10.59 23.04
N LYS A 318 -9.08 -10.90 24.32
CA LYS A 318 -8.35 -11.92 25.08
C LYS A 318 -9.05 -13.27 24.99
N VAL A 319 -8.25 -14.31 24.87
CA VAL A 319 -8.66 -15.70 24.80
C VAL A 319 -7.93 -16.46 25.90
N ILE A 320 -8.70 -17.06 26.82
CA ILE A 320 -8.16 -17.79 27.97
C ILE A 320 -8.22 -19.28 27.65
N VAL A 321 -7.05 -19.91 27.70
CA VAL A 321 -6.85 -21.32 27.41
C VAL A 321 -6.27 -21.99 28.65
N GLN A 322 -6.77 -23.17 29.01
CA GLN A 322 -6.16 -24.01 30.04
C GLN A 322 -5.31 -25.09 29.41
N MET A 323 -4.08 -25.18 29.87
CA MET A 323 -3.11 -26.18 29.45
C MET A 323 -3.41 -27.52 30.13
N PRO A 324 -2.99 -28.67 29.59
CA PRO A 324 -3.25 -29.99 30.20
C PRO A 324 -2.76 -30.12 31.64
N ARG A 325 -1.74 -29.34 32.00
CA ARG A 325 -1.16 -29.28 33.34
C ARG A 325 -2.00 -28.49 34.35
N GLY A 326 -3.09 -27.85 33.92
CA GLY A 326 -4.00 -27.05 34.74
C GLY A 326 -3.76 -25.54 34.67
N ASN A 327 -2.60 -25.09 34.18
CA ASN A 327 -2.24 -23.68 34.06
C ASN A 327 -3.17 -22.92 33.10
N LEU A 328 -3.45 -21.65 33.40
CA LEU A 328 -4.19 -20.75 32.52
C LEU A 328 -3.23 -19.86 31.74
N GLU A 329 -3.41 -19.84 30.42
CA GLU A 329 -2.71 -18.94 29.51
C GLU A 329 -3.70 -17.94 28.90
N CYS A 330 -3.29 -16.69 28.81
CA CYS A 330 -4.06 -15.63 28.17
C CYS A 330 -3.39 -15.25 26.84
N VAL A 331 -4.11 -15.48 25.75
CA VAL A 331 -3.68 -15.22 24.38
C VAL A 331 -4.47 -14.04 23.81
N THR A 332 -3.83 -13.16 23.07
CA THR A 332 -4.47 -12.06 22.33
C THR A 332 -4.24 -12.23 20.84
N PRO A 333 -5.10 -13.00 20.13
CA PRO A 333 -4.96 -13.20 18.70
C PRO A 333 -4.99 -11.88 17.92
N ARG A 334 -4.07 -11.71 16.97
CA ARG A 334 -3.94 -10.46 16.22
C ARG A 334 -5.22 -10.14 15.43
N LEU A 335 -5.89 -11.15 14.89
CA LEU A 335 -7.18 -11.01 14.21
C LEU A 335 -8.26 -10.36 15.06
N LEU A 336 -8.42 -10.83 16.31
CA LEU A 336 -9.44 -10.32 17.22
C LEU A 336 -9.14 -8.89 17.63
N VAL A 337 -7.85 -8.57 17.83
CA VAL A 337 -7.41 -7.20 18.11
C VAL A 337 -7.74 -6.29 16.93
N LEU A 338 -7.45 -6.73 15.70
CA LEU A 338 -7.69 -5.97 14.49
C LEU A 338 -9.20 -5.78 14.24
N ALA A 339 -10.02 -6.82 14.44
CA ALA A 339 -11.47 -6.74 14.34
C ALA A 339 -12.06 -5.74 15.36
N LEU A 340 -11.57 -5.78 16.60
CA LEU A 340 -11.96 -4.82 17.63
C LEU A 340 -11.55 -3.38 17.27
N VAL A 341 -10.33 -3.18 16.72
CA VAL A 341 -9.88 -1.86 16.25
C VAL A 341 -10.79 -1.33 15.14
N VAL A 342 -11.14 -2.16 14.16
CA VAL A 342 -12.08 -1.79 13.09
C VAL A 342 -13.44 -1.37 13.65
N GLN A 343 -13.97 -2.12 14.62
CA GLN A 343 -15.23 -1.77 15.28
C GLN A 343 -15.14 -0.43 16.04
N LEU A 344 -14.00 -0.16 16.69
CA LEU A 344 -13.75 1.11 17.36
C LEU A 344 -13.67 2.28 16.37
N ILE A 345 -13.03 2.08 15.20
CA ILE A 345 -12.97 3.09 14.13
C ILE A 345 -14.37 3.37 13.57
N LYS A 346 -15.14 2.32 13.25
CA LYS A 346 -16.55 2.45 12.82
C LYS A 346 -17.40 3.20 13.84
N SER A 347 -17.19 2.93 15.12
CA SER A 347 -17.88 3.63 16.22
C SER A 347 -17.30 5.02 16.52
N ARG A 348 -16.37 5.54 15.70
CA ARG A 348 -15.68 6.84 15.85
C ARG A 348 -14.91 7.00 17.17
N LYS A 349 -14.52 5.90 17.82
CA LYS A 349 -13.76 5.87 19.08
C LYS A 349 -12.26 5.84 18.84
N TYR A 350 -11.73 6.87 18.15
CA TYR A 350 -10.32 6.92 17.71
C TYR A 350 -9.30 6.88 18.84
N VAL A 351 -9.59 7.49 20.00
CA VAL A 351 -8.70 7.43 21.18
C VAL A 351 -8.50 6.00 21.67
N ALA A 352 -9.58 5.21 21.73
CA ALA A 352 -9.52 3.81 22.14
C ALA A 352 -8.83 2.95 21.06
N ALA A 353 -9.14 3.20 19.78
CA ALA A 353 -8.50 2.51 18.67
C ALA A 353 -6.97 2.74 18.66
N LEU A 354 -6.51 3.98 18.86
CA LEU A 354 -5.10 4.33 18.95
C LEU A 354 -4.38 3.58 20.09
N GLU A 355 -4.97 3.53 21.29
CA GLU A 355 -4.39 2.81 22.42
C GLU A 355 -4.32 1.29 22.18
N MET A 356 -5.33 0.72 21.52
CA MET A 356 -5.32 -0.68 21.11
C MET A 356 -4.21 -0.96 20.08
N CYS A 357 -4.09 -0.13 19.04
CA CYS A 357 -3.04 -0.26 18.04
C CYS A 357 -1.65 -0.14 18.69
N ARG A 358 -1.44 0.85 19.56
CA ARG A 358 -0.17 1.06 20.28
C ARG A 358 0.20 -0.11 21.18
N ARG A 359 -0.75 -0.61 21.99
CA ARG A 359 -0.51 -1.72 22.93
C ARG A 359 -0.12 -3.02 22.21
N HIS A 360 -0.75 -3.27 21.06
CA HIS A 360 -0.55 -4.52 20.31
C HIS A 360 0.39 -4.38 19.11
N ARG A 361 1.05 -3.22 18.96
CA ARG A 361 1.98 -2.93 17.86
C ARG A 361 1.33 -3.21 16.50
N LEU A 362 0.11 -2.71 16.32
CA LEU A 362 -0.50 -2.58 15.01
C LEU A 362 0.04 -1.31 14.35
N ASP A 363 0.00 -1.32 13.03
CA ASP A 363 0.37 -0.13 12.27
C ASP A 363 -0.67 0.95 12.49
N LEU A 364 -0.25 2.13 12.93
CA LEU A 364 -1.16 3.22 13.30
C LEU A 364 -1.87 3.81 12.07
N ASN A 365 -1.34 3.59 10.86
CA ASN A 365 -1.96 4.01 9.62
C ASN A 365 -3.35 3.36 9.40
N VAL A 366 -3.66 2.25 10.08
CA VAL A 366 -5.00 1.63 10.03
C VAL A 366 -6.12 2.57 10.49
N LEU A 367 -5.80 3.55 11.34
CA LEU A 367 -6.76 4.56 11.80
C LEU A 367 -7.23 5.48 10.66
N VAL A 368 -6.43 5.61 9.60
CA VAL A 368 -6.75 6.40 8.40
C VAL A 368 -7.18 5.48 7.27
N ASP A 369 -6.41 4.43 6.99
CA ASP A 369 -6.53 3.62 5.77
C ASP A 369 -7.77 2.72 5.74
N PHE A 370 -8.37 2.44 6.90
CA PHE A 370 -9.61 1.67 6.95
C PHE A 370 -10.79 2.43 6.33
N ASP A 371 -10.91 3.72 6.61
CA ASP A 371 -11.96 4.61 6.09
C ASP A 371 -11.42 6.05 6.02
N PRO A 372 -10.69 6.39 4.93
CA PRO A 372 -10.06 7.69 4.79
C PRO A 372 -11.08 8.85 4.79
N CYS A 373 -12.22 8.67 4.13
CA CYS A 373 -13.26 9.69 4.03
C CYS A 373 -13.83 10.03 5.41
N SER A 374 -14.30 9.02 6.16
CA SER A 374 -14.81 9.25 7.51
C SER A 374 -13.74 9.82 8.44
N PHE A 375 -12.47 9.41 8.29
CA PHE A 375 -11.38 9.96 9.07
C PHE A 375 -11.17 11.47 8.80
N LEU A 376 -11.12 11.87 7.53
CA LEU A 376 -10.87 13.26 7.14
C LEU A 376 -12.00 14.20 7.57
N GLU A 377 -13.25 13.76 7.55
CA GLU A 377 -14.39 14.56 8.00
C GLU A 377 -14.44 14.76 9.51
N HIS A 378 -13.97 13.79 10.29
CA HIS A 378 -14.27 13.69 11.73
C HIS A 378 -13.04 13.84 12.66
N VAL A 379 -11.84 14.06 12.11
CA VAL A 379 -10.59 14.14 12.89
C VAL A 379 -10.63 15.21 14.00
N THR A 380 -11.26 16.35 13.72
CA THR A 380 -11.36 17.51 14.61
C THR A 380 -12.23 17.17 15.83
N ASP A 381 -13.44 16.69 15.58
CA ASP A 381 -14.47 16.54 16.61
C ASP A 381 -14.31 15.27 17.43
N PHE A 382 -14.01 14.14 16.78
CA PHE A 382 -14.05 12.83 17.42
C PHE A 382 -12.68 12.32 17.85
N TRP A 383 -11.60 12.92 17.36
CA TRP A 383 -10.25 12.59 17.82
C TRP A 383 -9.61 13.71 18.62
N LEU A 384 -9.41 14.91 18.07
CA LEU A 384 -8.67 15.97 18.75
C LEU A 384 -9.40 16.47 20.00
N LYS A 385 -10.67 16.90 19.89
CA LYS A 385 -11.45 17.37 21.06
C LYS A 385 -11.59 16.29 22.12
N VAL A 386 -11.98 15.08 21.73
CA VAL A 386 -12.10 13.94 22.67
C VAL A 386 -10.77 13.63 23.36
N SER A 387 -9.64 13.73 22.66
CA SER A 387 -8.32 13.51 23.28
C SER A 387 -7.99 14.58 24.31
N LEU A 388 -8.36 15.84 24.04
CA LEU A 388 -8.18 16.94 24.99
C LEU A 388 -9.09 16.80 26.21
N ASP A 389 -10.34 16.36 26.03
CA ASP A 389 -11.32 16.23 27.12
C ASP A 389 -11.06 15.01 28.02
N THR A 390 -10.55 13.91 27.44
CA THR A 390 -10.45 12.62 28.15
C THR A 390 -9.05 12.32 28.71
N ARG A 391 -8.01 13.06 28.31
CA ARG A 391 -6.62 12.78 28.67
C ARG A 391 -5.87 14.05 29.03
N ALA A 392 -4.88 13.92 29.90
CA ALA A 392 -3.99 15.03 30.24
C ALA A 392 -3.19 15.51 29.02
N ALA A 393 -2.94 16.83 28.93
CA ALA A 393 -2.26 17.49 27.81
C ALA A 393 -0.95 16.80 27.36
N ALA A 394 -0.12 16.36 28.32
CA ALA A 394 1.14 15.67 28.01
C ALA A 394 0.93 14.33 27.30
N VAL A 395 -0.10 13.57 27.71
CA VAL A 395 -0.46 12.28 27.10
C VAL A 395 -1.03 12.52 25.70
N THR A 396 -1.89 13.52 25.54
CA THR A 396 -2.46 13.89 24.24
C THR A 396 -1.37 14.29 23.26
N SER A 397 -0.44 15.16 23.68
CA SER A 397 0.72 15.57 22.88
C SER A 397 1.56 14.36 22.43
N ASP A 398 1.89 13.44 23.35
CA ASP A 398 2.68 12.24 23.05
C ASP A 398 1.97 11.32 22.04
N ARG A 399 0.68 11.05 22.25
CA ARG A 399 -0.11 10.15 21.41
C ARG A 399 -0.30 10.68 19.99
N LEU A 400 -0.55 11.97 19.84
CA LEU A 400 -0.65 12.59 18.52
C LEU A 400 0.72 12.61 17.81
N CYS A 401 1.80 12.97 18.51
CA CYS A 401 3.15 12.92 17.92
C CYS A 401 3.54 11.49 17.49
N LEU A 402 3.22 10.48 18.30
CA LEU A 402 3.43 9.08 17.96
C LEU A 402 2.68 8.68 16.67
N PHE A 403 1.41 9.09 16.54
CA PHE A 403 0.67 8.84 15.32
C PHE A 403 1.31 9.52 14.10
N ILE A 404 1.57 10.83 14.18
CA ILE A 404 2.08 11.62 13.05
C ILE A 404 3.45 11.10 12.60
N THR A 405 4.34 10.76 13.53
CA THR A 405 5.67 10.24 13.19
C THR A 405 5.61 8.90 12.45
N ASN A 406 4.64 8.04 12.77
CA ASN A 406 4.43 6.73 12.12
C ASN A 406 3.61 6.82 10.81
N LEU A 407 3.08 7.99 10.45
CA LEU A 407 2.32 8.16 9.21
C LEU A 407 3.22 7.92 7.99
N HIS A 408 2.71 7.17 7.00
CA HIS A 408 3.46 6.82 5.78
C HIS A 408 2.50 6.65 4.57
N PRO A 409 3.00 6.75 3.32
CA PRO A 409 2.16 6.75 2.12
C PRO A 409 1.53 5.38 1.81
N VAL A 410 2.12 4.27 2.30
CA VAL A 410 1.58 2.93 2.08
C VAL A 410 0.20 2.79 2.75
N ASP A 411 -0.77 2.29 1.99
CA ASP A 411 -2.09 1.90 2.48
C ASP A 411 -1.99 0.54 3.19
N VAL A 412 -2.01 0.54 4.53
CA VAL A 412 -1.87 -0.68 5.33
C VAL A 412 -3.14 -1.52 5.34
N TRP A 413 -4.29 -0.91 5.03
CA TRP A 413 -5.53 -1.65 4.95
C TRP A 413 -5.47 -2.57 3.73
N ASN A 414 -5.28 -2.02 2.54
CA ASN A 414 -5.25 -2.84 1.31
C ASN A 414 -4.05 -3.79 1.24
N THR A 415 -2.88 -3.38 1.74
CA THR A 415 -1.65 -4.19 1.62
C THR A 415 -1.49 -5.26 2.70
N LYS A 416 -2.03 -5.06 3.91
CA LYS A 416 -1.71 -5.90 5.08
C LYS A 416 -2.91 -6.43 5.84
N TYR A 417 -3.90 -5.59 6.13
CA TYR A 417 -4.97 -5.92 7.10
C TYR A 417 -6.29 -6.33 6.45
N GLY A 418 -6.66 -5.69 5.35
CA GLY A 418 -7.87 -5.91 4.57
C GLY A 418 -8.04 -7.37 4.16
N PRO A 419 -7.05 -8.02 3.51
CA PRO A 419 -7.17 -9.43 3.14
C PRO A 419 -7.38 -10.38 4.32
N LEU A 420 -6.81 -10.07 5.49
CA LEU A 420 -6.96 -10.88 6.72
C LEU A 420 -8.36 -10.74 7.33
N LEU A 421 -8.95 -9.55 7.21
CA LEU A 421 -10.26 -9.22 7.76
C LEU A 421 -11.42 -9.29 6.75
N ALA A 422 -11.15 -9.47 5.45
CA ALA A 422 -12.19 -9.58 4.43
C ALA A 422 -13.26 -10.64 4.77
N PRO A 423 -12.91 -11.80 5.39
CA PRO A 423 -13.91 -12.75 5.86
C PRO A 423 -14.74 -12.30 7.09
N PHE A 424 -14.26 -11.28 7.82
CA PHE A 424 -14.79 -10.79 9.10
C PHE A 424 -15.55 -9.46 8.99
N VAL A 425 -15.25 -8.64 7.97
CA VAL A 425 -15.96 -7.39 7.69
C VAL A 425 -17.16 -7.70 6.79
N ALA A 426 -18.35 -7.77 7.38
CA ALA A 426 -19.60 -7.97 6.66
C ALA A 426 -20.08 -6.67 5.96
N THR A 427 -19.21 -6.03 5.18
CA THR A 427 -19.61 -5.01 4.21
C THR A 427 -18.50 -4.90 3.17
N PRO A 428 -18.73 -5.29 1.90
CA PRO A 428 -18.07 -4.62 0.82
C PRO A 428 -18.68 -3.22 0.81
N THR A 429 -18.03 -2.26 1.46
CA THR A 429 -18.29 -0.86 1.15
C THR A 429 -17.93 -0.75 -0.31
N ALA A 430 -18.95 -0.74 -1.18
CA ALA A 430 -18.76 -0.41 -2.56
C ALA A 430 -17.96 0.89 -2.55
N ILE A 431 -16.83 0.89 -3.25
CA ILE A 431 -16.14 2.11 -3.63
C ILE A 431 -17.20 2.89 -4.41
N GLN A 432 -17.91 3.79 -3.73
CA GLN A 432 -18.62 4.85 -4.41
C GLN A 432 -17.49 5.74 -4.91
N GLU A 433 -17.22 5.64 -6.20
CA GLU A 433 -16.53 6.70 -6.92
C GLU A 433 -17.40 7.96 -6.80
N SER A 434 -17.24 8.68 -5.69
CA SER A 434 -17.75 10.03 -5.57
C SER A 434 -16.83 10.90 -6.42
N GLU A 435 -17.29 11.22 -7.63
CA GLU A 435 -16.80 12.39 -8.37
C GLU A 435 -17.03 13.64 -7.50
N GLY A 436 -16.02 14.03 -6.72
CA GLY A 436 -16.16 15.10 -5.73
C GLY A 436 -14.90 15.36 -4.92
N ASP A 437 -13.90 15.98 -5.57
CA ASP A 437 -13.00 16.99 -5.02
C ASP A 437 -12.36 16.77 -3.63
N VAL A 438 -11.46 15.80 -3.49
CA VAL A 438 -10.07 15.92 -2.98
C VAL A 438 -9.35 14.67 -3.46
N ALA A 439 -8.41 14.79 -4.41
CA ALA A 439 -7.67 13.63 -4.93
C ALA A 439 -6.83 12.98 -3.80
N TYR A 440 -7.38 11.95 -3.16
CA TYR A 440 -6.65 11.06 -2.27
C TYR A 440 -5.73 10.17 -3.11
N THR A 441 -4.61 10.74 -3.56
CA THR A 441 -3.52 9.95 -4.16
C THR A 441 -2.65 9.38 -3.03
N PRO A 442 -2.24 8.10 -3.06
CA PRO A 442 -1.36 7.49 -2.05
C PRO A 442 -0.10 8.33 -1.74
N ASP A 443 0.46 8.97 -2.77
CA ASP A 443 1.64 9.83 -2.67
C ASP A 443 1.38 11.13 -1.88
N GLY A 444 0.13 11.55 -1.78
CA GLY A 444 -0.31 12.76 -1.08
C GLY A 444 -0.88 12.50 0.33
N LYS A 445 -1.15 11.25 0.72
CA LYS A 445 -1.82 10.88 1.99
C LYS A 445 -1.20 11.57 3.20
N VAL A 446 0.13 11.49 3.34
CA VAL A 446 0.87 12.07 4.47
C VAL A 446 0.64 13.58 4.53
N ASN A 447 0.76 14.26 3.38
CA ASN A 447 0.58 15.69 3.30
C ASN A 447 -0.86 16.12 3.60
N VAL A 448 -1.86 15.40 3.09
CA VAL A 448 -3.29 15.70 3.33
C VAL A 448 -3.63 15.59 4.80
N VAL A 449 -3.27 14.48 5.45
CA VAL A 449 -3.54 14.27 6.89
C VAL A 449 -2.79 15.30 7.75
N CYS A 450 -1.50 15.54 7.48
CA CYS A 450 -0.73 16.53 8.23
C CYS A 450 -1.32 17.94 8.07
N GLN A 451 -1.72 18.34 6.86
CA GLN A 451 -2.33 19.66 6.62
C GLN A 451 -3.70 19.80 7.30
N LEU A 452 -4.53 18.77 7.24
CA LEU A 452 -5.82 18.74 7.93
C LEU A 452 -5.64 18.88 9.44
N MET A 453 -4.72 18.10 10.03
CA MET A 453 -4.40 18.19 11.46
C MET A 453 -3.84 19.57 11.82
N MET A 454 -3.00 20.18 10.99
CA MET A 454 -2.48 21.54 11.23
C MET A 454 -3.59 22.59 11.24
N ARG A 455 -4.52 22.54 10.28
CA ARG A 455 -5.69 23.46 10.25
C ARG A 455 -6.57 23.25 11.47
N ALA A 456 -6.89 22.01 11.78
CA ALA A 456 -7.68 21.63 12.95
C ALA A 456 -7.06 22.12 14.27
N ILE A 457 -5.74 21.98 14.42
CA ILE A 457 -5.03 22.47 15.60
C ILE A 457 -5.13 24.01 15.69
N GLN A 458 -4.92 24.73 14.58
CA GLN A 458 -5.01 26.19 14.56
C GLN A 458 -6.41 26.70 14.95
N GLU A 459 -7.48 25.99 14.58
CA GLU A 459 -8.86 26.32 14.98
C GLU A 459 -9.11 26.12 16.48
N LEU A 460 -8.44 25.14 17.09
CA LEU A 460 -8.60 24.75 18.49
C LEU A 460 -7.69 25.52 19.47
N GLU A 461 -6.59 26.13 19.00
CA GLU A 461 -5.58 26.87 19.78
C GLU A 461 -6.08 28.22 20.38
N LYS A 462 -7.38 28.33 20.70
CA LYS A 462 -7.96 29.52 21.36
C LYS A 462 -7.78 29.52 22.89
N SER A 463 -7.23 28.44 23.46
CA SER A 463 -6.99 28.25 24.90
C SER A 463 -5.52 27.87 25.14
N ASP A 464 -4.88 28.48 26.15
CA ASP A 464 -3.48 28.24 26.52
C ASP A 464 -3.20 26.76 26.85
N GLU A 465 -4.17 26.06 27.44
CA GLU A 465 -4.03 24.63 27.77
C GLU A 465 -4.01 23.75 26.51
N PHE A 466 -4.82 24.11 25.50
CA PHE A 466 -4.85 23.42 24.22
C PHE A 466 -3.60 23.73 23.39
N GLU A 467 -3.12 24.98 23.40
CA GLU A 467 -1.86 25.37 22.76
C GLU A 467 -0.68 24.55 23.31
N ALA A 468 -0.63 24.34 24.63
CA ALA A 468 0.39 23.49 25.25
C ALA A 468 0.31 22.02 24.82
N ALA A 469 -0.90 21.45 24.66
CA ALA A 469 -1.09 20.07 24.22
C ALA A 469 -0.78 19.86 22.71
N LEU A 470 -1.07 20.86 21.87
CA LEU A 470 -1.07 20.74 20.42
C LEU A 470 0.16 21.32 19.71
N LEU A 471 1.01 22.09 20.41
CA LEU A 471 2.24 22.66 19.85
C LEU A 471 3.16 21.63 19.19
N LEU A 472 3.49 20.52 19.89
CA LEU A 472 4.39 19.51 19.32
C LEU A 472 3.74 18.73 18.17
N PRO A 473 2.47 18.30 18.27
CA PRO A 473 1.75 17.74 17.12
C PRO A 473 1.78 18.64 15.89
N PHE A 474 1.53 19.95 16.04
CA PHE A 474 1.57 20.90 14.92
C PHE A 474 2.95 20.93 14.25
N VAL A 475 4.00 21.11 15.06
CA VAL A 475 5.38 21.18 14.58
C VAL A 475 5.81 19.86 13.94
N THR A 476 5.35 18.72 14.47
CA THR A 476 5.58 17.39 13.89
C THR A 476 4.91 17.26 12.52
N CYS A 477 3.64 17.69 12.38
CA CYS A 477 2.94 17.68 11.09
C CYS A 477 3.64 18.56 10.04
N ALA A 478 4.18 19.70 10.43
CA ALA A 478 4.87 20.60 9.52
C ALA A 478 6.13 19.95 8.92
N VAL A 479 6.96 19.29 9.75
CA VAL A 479 8.21 18.67 9.28
C VAL A 479 8.04 17.28 8.68
N LYS A 480 6.94 16.57 9.00
CA LYS A 480 6.66 15.23 8.46
C LYS A 480 6.22 15.24 6.99
N GLN A 481 5.77 16.38 6.49
CA GLN A 481 5.38 16.57 5.09
C GLN A 481 6.56 16.39 4.13
N SER A 482 6.26 16.07 2.87
CA SER A 482 7.23 16.02 1.78
C SER A 482 6.81 16.98 0.66
N PRO A 483 7.54 18.08 0.41
CA PRO A 483 8.69 18.55 1.18
C PRO A 483 8.32 19.06 2.60
N PRO A 484 9.25 19.02 3.57
CA PRO A 484 9.01 19.54 4.93
C PRO A 484 8.75 21.04 4.95
N ARG A 485 7.77 21.49 5.74
CA ARG A 485 7.37 22.91 5.89
C ARG A 485 8.00 23.56 7.12
N PHE A 486 9.33 23.67 7.13
CA PHE A 486 10.08 24.25 8.25
C PHE A 486 9.65 25.67 8.59
N GLU A 487 9.33 26.51 7.60
CA GLU A 487 8.87 27.89 7.83
C GLU A 487 7.63 27.95 8.73
N GLN A 488 6.66 27.04 8.56
CA GLN A 488 5.45 27.01 9.39
C GLN A 488 5.72 26.52 10.82
N ALA A 489 6.60 25.53 10.98
CA ALA A 489 7.04 25.05 12.29
C ALA A 489 7.79 26.15 13.06
N LEU A 490 8.75 26.79 12.40
CA LEU A 490 9.59 27.83 12.98
C LEU A 490 8.81 29.12 13.25
N ALA A 491 7.80 29.45 12.45
CA ALA A 491 6.90 30.57 12.71
C ALA A 491 6.16 30.43 14.06
N LYS A 492 5.76 29.21 14.46
CA LYS A 492 5.17 28.97 15.79
C LYS A 492 6.17 29.24 16.91
N VAL A 493 7.41 28.77 16.74
CA VAL A 493 8.49 29.03 17.71
C VAL A 493 8.80 30.51 17.79
N GLN A 494 8.86 31.20 16.65
CA GLN A 494 9.10 32.64 16.55
C GLN A 494 8.00 33.42 17.27
N ALA A 495 6.72 33.09 17.05
CA ALA A 495 5.59 33.74 17.72
C ALA A 495 5.68 33.59 19.25
N LEU A 496 6.05 32.41 19.77
CA LEU A 496 6.25 32.20 21.21
C LEU A 496 7.42 33.04 21.74
N LEU A 497 8.52 33.16 20.99
CA LEU A 497 9.66 34.00 21.37
C LEU A 497 9.31 35.49 21.37
N GLN A 498 8.49 35.95 20.42
CA GLN A 498 8.00 37.33 20.36
C GLN A 498 7.08 37.65 21.54
N ARG A 499 6.08 36.81 21.82
CA ARG A 499 5.19 36.96 23.01
C ARG A 499 5.96 37.01 24.32
N SER A 500 7.09 36.31 24.42
CA SER A 500 7.95 36.34 25.61
C SER A 500 8.67 37.68 25.85
N ARG A 501 8.61 38.60 24.89
CA ARG A 501 9.25 39.93 24.90
C ARG A 501 8.26 41.09 24.91
N GLU A 502 6.97 40.82 24.72
CA GLU A 502 5.94 41.86 24.70
C GLU A 502 5.90 42.61 26.04
N GLU A 503 6.01 43.93 25.98
CA GLU A 503 5.98 44.81 27.14
C GLU A 503 4.57 44.86 27.74
N GLY A 504 4.39 44.29 28.93
CA GLY A 504 3.09 44.20 29.63
C GLY A 504 2.76 42.83 30.22
N GLY A 505 3.50 41.77 29.85
CA GLY A 505 3.34 40.43 30.43
C GLY A 505 3.99 40.27 31.82
N THR A 506 3.43 39.40 32.66
CA THR A 506 4.09 39.00 33.92
C THR A 506 5.34 38.17 33.63
N GLU A 507 6.40 38.29 34.45
CA GLU A 507 7.65 37.51 34.27
C GLU A 507 7.40 35.99 34.19
N SER A 508 6.39 35.50 34.91
CA SER A 508 5.96 34.10 34.89
C SER A 508 5.42 33.65 33.52
N SER A 509 4.67 34.52 32.84
CA SER A 509 4.11 34.24 31.51
C SER A 509 5.20 34.22 30.44
N ALA A 510 6.13 35.19 30.47
CA ALA A 510 7.29 35.22 29.58
C ALA A 510 8.19 33.97 29.71
N ALA A 511 8.42 33.49 30.94
CA ALA A 511 9.17 32.26 31.18
C ALA A 511 8.45 31.01 30.62
N THR A 512 7.13 31.01 30.63
CA THR A 512 6.30 29.91 30.10
C THR A 512 6.42 29.81 28.58
N TYR A 513 6.30 30.93 27.85
CA TYR A 513 6.47 30.94 26.40
C TYR A 513 7.88 30.54 25.97
N ARG A 514 8.93 30.98 26.67
CA ARG A 514 10.31 30.53 26.39
C ARG A 514 10.48 29.02 26.60
N LYS A 515 9.91 28.47 27.68
CA LYS A 515 9.93 27.01 27.92
C LYS A 515 9.20 26.26 26.81
N ALA A 516 8.06 26.76 26.33
CA ALA A 516 7.33 26.16 25.21
C ALA A 516 8.13 26.20 23.90
N ALA A 517 8.76 27.34 23.58
CA ALA A 517 9.64 27.50 22.42
C ALA A 517 10.84 26.54 22.49
N THR A 518 11.54 26.48 23.63
CA THR A 518 12.64 25.52 23.85
C THR A 518 12.16 24.08 23.71
N ARG A 519 10.97 23.74 24.20
CA ARG A 519 10.40 22.39 24.05
C ARG A 519 10.18 22.05 22.57
N ALA A 520 9.63 22.96 21.79
CA ALA A 520 9.40 22.78 20.36
C ALA A 520 10.72 22.65 19.58
N ILE A 521 11.74 23.46 19.89
CA ILE A 521 13.07 23.36 19.25
C ILE A 521 13.74 22.02 19.57
N LYS A 522 13.73 21.59 20.83
CA LYS A 522 14.27 20.27 21.21
C LYS A 522 13.56 19.13 20.50
N HIS A 523 12.25 19.26 20.32
CA HIS A 523 11.46 18.28 19.56
C HIS A 523 11.81 18.29 18.06
N LEU A 524 11.99 19.46 17.45
CA LEU A 524 12.45 19.58 16.06
C LEU A 524 13.82 18.94 15.84
N ILE A 525 14.77 19.19 16.74
CA ILE A 525 16.12 18.59 16.70
C ILE A 525 16.04 17.06 16.72
N MET A 526 15.06 16.47 17.43
CA MET A 526 14.86 15.01 17.45
C MET A 526 14.29 14.45 16.14
N LEU A 527 13.60 15.28 15.33
CA LEU A 527 12.89 14.84 14.12
C LEU A 527 13.66 15.12 12.83
N THR A 528 14.58 16.08 12.85
CA THR A 528 15.21 16.63 11.65
C THR A 528 16.71 16.82 11.83
N ASP A 529 17.44 16.85 10.72
CA ASP A 529 18.86 17.18 10.71
C ASP A 529 19.13 18.59 11.28
N VAL A 530 20.18 18.72 12.09
CA VAL A 530 20.53 19.95 12.81
C VAL A 530 20.97 21.05 11.85
N GLU A 531 21.77 20.72 10.83
CA GLU A 531 22.25 21.72 9.86
C GLU A 531 21.09 22.26 9.05
N ARG A 532 20.18 21.38 8.62
CA ARG A 532 18.95 21.77 7.94
C ARG A 532 18.05 22.64 8.81
N LEU A 533 17.83 22.28 10.07
CA LEU A 533 17.02 23.11 10.96
C LEU A 533 17.61 24.51 11.18
N TYR A 534 18.94 24.60 11.32
CA TYR A 534 19.65 25.87 11.46
C TYR A 534 19.57 26.73 10.18
N SER A 535 19.77 26.12 9.02
CA SER A 535 19.70 26.81 7.73
C SER A 535 18.29 27.35 7.44
N GLU A 536 17.26 26.58 7.80
CA GLU A 536 15.86 27.04 7.72
C GLU A 536 15.55 28.14 8.74
N ALA A 537 16.11 28.08 9.96
CA ALA A 537 15.99 29.15 10.95
C ALA A 537 16.62 30.46 10.47
N LEU A 538 17.79 30.40 9.81
CA LEU A 538 18.40 31.57 9.16
C LEU A 538 17.47 32.15 8.08
N GLY A 539 16.81 31.29 7.32
CA GLY A 539 15.83 31.66 6.29
C GLY A 539 14.59 32.41 6.80
N MET A 540 14.32 32.37 8.11
CA MET A 540 13.26 33.16 8.76
C MET A 540 13.68 34.61 9.03
N TYR A 541 14.96 34.95 8.79
CA TYR A 541 15.58 36.27 8.98
C TYR A 541 15.52 36.83 10.42
N ASP A 542 15.14 36.02 11.41
CA ASP A 542 15.11 36.36 12.83
C ASP A 542 16.38 35.84 13.52
N LEU A 543 17.33 36.74 13.76
CA LEU A 543 18.61 36.40 14.37
C LEU A 543 18.47 35.82 15.78
N GLU A 544 17.41 36.17 16.51
CA GLU A 544 17.23 35.64 17.86
C GLU A 544 16.66 34.22 17.83
N LEU A 545 15.75 33.92 16.90
CA LEU A 545 15.35 32.54 16.63
C LEU A 545 16.57 31.68 16.28
N VAL A 546 17.43 32.17 15.37
CA VAL A 546 18.67 31.49 14.95
C VAL A 546 19.58 31.23 16.14
N ARG A 547 19.74 32.22 17.05
CA ARG A 547 20.52 32.08 18.27
C ARG A 547 20.01 30.95 19.15
N VAL A 548 18.70 30.94 19.40
CA VAL A 548 18.06 29.94 20.28
C VAL A 548 18.17 28.54 19.67
N VAL A 549 17.98 28.41 18.36
CA VAL A 549 18.17 27.14 17.63
C VAL A 549 19.62 26.67 17.74
N ALA A 550 20.61 27.53 17.47
CA ALA A 550 22.03 27.19 17.54
C ALA A 550 22.50 26.74 18.92
N ILE A 551 22.04 27.43 19.98
CA ILE A 551 22.35 27.08 21.38
C ILE A 551 21.80 25.69 21.71
N HIS A 552 20.53 25.43 21.38
CA HIS A 552 19.90 24.15 21.71
C HIS A 552 20.36 23.00 20.82
N SER A 553 20.85 23.28 19.62
CA SER A 553 21.43 22.30 18.71
C SER A 553 22.93 22.05 18.93
N GLN A 554 23.54 22.70 19.93
CA GLN A 554 24.95 22.55 20.31
C GLN A 554 25.94 22.87 19.17
N ARG A 555 25.63 23.82 18.30
CA ARG A 555 26.59 24.31 17.29
C ARG A 555 27.71 25.09 17.95
N ASP A 556 28.91 25.05 17.37
CA ASP A 556 30.06 25.81 17.89
C ASP A 556 29.78 27.31 17.74
N PRO A 557 29.77 28.10 18.84
CA PRO A 557 29.64 29.56 18.78
C PRO A 557 30.66 30.22 17.86
N LYS A 558 31.85 29.64 17.69
CA LYS A 558 32.87 30.19 16.78
C LYS A 558 32.47 30.13 15.31
N GLU A 559 31.57 29.23 14.94
CA GLU A 559 31.11 29.09 13.55
C GLU A 559 29.96 30.05 13.25
N TYR A 560 28.95 30.14 14.13
CA TYR A 560 27.73 30.90 13.82
C TYR A 560 27.74 32.35 14.31
N VAL A 561 28.43 32.66 15.43
CA VAL A 561 28.43 34.02 16.00
C VAL A 561 29.08 35.05 15.06
N PRO A 562 30.26 34.79 14.45
CA PRO A 562 30.88 35.77 13.54
C PRO A 562 30.01 36.11 12.34
N PHE A 563 29.29 35.11 11.80
CA PHE A 563 28.35 35.32 10.70
C PHE A 563 27.14 36.16 11.15
N MET A 564 26.53 35.83 12.29
CA MET A 564 25.41 36.60 12.83
C MET A 564 25.79 38.05 13.14
N ASP A 565 26.98 38.28 13.70
CA ASP A 565 27.50 39.62 13.98
C ASP A 565 27.76 40.41 12.69
N ARG A 566 28.26 39.74 11.63
CA ARG A 566 28.38 40.35 10.30
C ARG A 566 27.01 40.78 9.77
N VAL A 567 26.01 39.91 9.83
CA VAL A 567 24.65 40.22 9.36
C VAL A 567 24.03 41.36 10.17
N ALA A 568 24.22 41.38 11.49
CA ALA A 568 23.67 42.41 12.37
C ALA A 568 24.24 43.83 12.11
N ARG A 569 25.40 43.95 11.44
CA ARG A 569 26.01 45.26 11.10
C ARG A 569 25.31 45.98 9.95
N PHE A 570 24.62 45.26 9.07
CA PHE A 570 23.90 45.89 7.96
C PHE A 570 22.63 46.57 8.50
N LYS A 571 22.49 47.87 8.24
CA LYS A 571 21.30 48.64 8.63
C LYS A 571 20.11 48.37 7.70
N ASP A 572 20.41 48.16 6.41
CA ASP A 572 19.41 47.87 5.40
C ASP A 572 18.94 46.40 5.50
N GLU A 573 17.63 46.20 5.52
CA GLU A 573 17.00 44.90 5.62
C GLU A 573 17.28 44.00 4.41
N HIS A 574 17.29 44.56 3.19
CA HIS A 574 17.54 43.80 1.97
C HIS A 574 18.99 43.31 1.90
N TRP A 575 19.95 44.12 2.37
CA TRP A 575 21.35 43.68 2.52
C TRP A 575 21.50 42.52 3.50
N ARG A 576 20.77 42.55 4.62
CA ARG A 576 20.75 41.44 5.58
C ARG A 576 20.19 40.17 4.96
N LYS A 577 19.02 40.26 4.32
CA LYS A 577 18.35 39.11 3.71
C LYS A 577 19.14 38.54 2.53
N TYR A 578 19.72 39.39 1.68
CA TYR A 578 20.66 38.99 0.63
C TYR A 578 21.84 38.19 1.21
N THR A 579 22.52 38.73 2.23
CA THR A 579 23.69 38.08 2.83
C THR A 579 23.35 36.72 3.44
N ILE A 580 22.16 36.60 4.03
CA ILE A 580 21.65 35.33 4.57
C ILE A 580 21.36 34.35 3.42
N ASP A 581 20.56 34.74 2.42
CA ASP A 581 20.17 33.83 1.35
C ASP A 581 21.35 33.42 0.45
N GLU A 582 22.33 34.30 0.24
CA GLU A 582 23.61 33.99 -0.40
C GLU A 582 24.38 32.93 0.41
N HIS A 583 24.50 33.10 1.74
CA HIS A 583 25.14 32.10 2.60
C HIS A 583 24.43 30.75 2.60
N LEU A 584 23.11 30.74 2.44
CA LEU A 584 22.28 29.54 2.37
C LEU A 584 22.23 28.90 0.97
N GLY A 585 22.84 29.52 -0.05
CA GLY A 585 22.73 29.08 -1.45
C GLY A 585 21.34 29.25 -2.06
N ARG A 586 20.48 30.08 -1.46
CA ARG A 586 19.10 30.35 -1.92
C ARG A 586 19.10 31.47 -2.96
N HIS A 587 19.80 31.23 -4.08
CA HIS A 587 20.09 32.25 -5.09
C HIS A 587 18.80 32.97 -5.57
N ALA A 588 17.69 32.24 -5.76
CA ALA A 588 16.41 32.79 -6.19
C ALA A 588 15.86 33.88 -5.26
N ARG A 589 15.96 33.68 -3.93
CA ARG A 589 15.53 34.67 -2.94
C ARG A 589 16.56 35.79 -2.79
N ALA A 590 17.85 35.46 -2.82
CA ALA A 590 18.94 36.44 -2.79
C ALA A 590 18.80 37.46 -3.94
N LEU A 591 18.48 36.99 -5.15
CA LEU A 591 18.27 37.83 -6.32
C LEU A 591 17.09 38.80 -6.15
N VAL A 592 16.02 38.39 -5.47
CA VAL A 592 14.88 39.28 -5.17
C VAL A 592 15.31 40.41 -4.24
N HIS A 593 16.06 40.12 -3.17
CA HIS A 593 16.55 41.19 -2.27
C HIS A 593 17.55 42.11 -2.96
N LEU A 594 18.42 41.57 -3.80
CA LEU A 594 19.35 42.36 -4.61
C LEU A 594 18.61 43.25 -5.61
N SER A 595 17.53 42.76 -6.23
CA SER A 595 16.69 43.58 -7.12
C SER A 595 16.06 44.76 -6.38
N ALA A 596 15.60 44.55 -5.14
CA ALA A 596 15.06 45.63 -4.30
C ALA A 596 16.12 46.67 -3.96
N LEU A 597 17.37 46.26 -3.69
CA LEU A 597 18.50 47.17 -3.49
C LEU A 597 18.78 47.99 -4.77
N ILE A 598 18.84 47.36 -5.94
CA ILE A 598 19.09 48.04 -7.22
C ILE A 598 17.98 49.07 -7.53
N HIS A 599 16.72 48.69 -7.32
CA HIS A 599 15.57 49.58 -7.56
C HIS A 599 15.45 50.70 -6.51
N GLY A 600 16.00 50.51 -5.31
CA GLY A 600 15.99 51.48 -4.22
C GLY A 600 17.12 52.53 -4.26
N LEU A 601 18.10 52.38 -5.16
CA LEU A 601 19.19 53.34 -5.31
C LEU A 601 18.69 54.68 -5.89
N ALA A 602 19.18 55.79 -5.34
CA ALA A 602 19.00 57.10 -5.95
C ALA A 602 19.79 57.17 -7.26
N GLY A 603 19.22 57.81 -8.29
CA GLY A 603 19.69 57.75 -9.68
C GLY A 603 21.11 58.27 -9.98
N ASP A 604 21.84 58.78 -9.00
CA ASP A 604 23.16 59.38 -9.18
C ASP A 604 24.34 58.47 -8.79
N ASP A 605 24.09 57.26 -8.23
CA ASP A 605 25.14 56.35 -7.73
C ASP A 605 25.43 55.16 -8.68
N GLU A 606 25.80 55.46 -9.93
CA GLU A 606 26.04 54.47 -10.99
C GLU A 606 27.16 53.46 -10.64
N ALA A 607 28.13 53.84 -9.80
CA ALA A 607 29.20 52.93 -9.36
C ALA A 607 28.66 51.81 -8.45
N GLU A 608 27.78 52.14 -7.51
CA GLU A 608 27.12 51.15 -6.64
C GLU A 608 26.13 50.30 -7.43
N LYS A 609 25.37 50.91 -8.35
CA LYS A 609 24.45 50.19 -9.24
C LYS A 609 25.17 49.14 -10.09
N SER A 610 26.29 49.50 -10.73
CA SER A 610 27.12 48.58 -11.52
C SER A 610 27.67 47.41 -10.68
N LYS A 611 28.10 47.69 -9.44
CA LYS A 611 28.55 46.66 -8.50
C LYS A 611 27.43 45.67 -8.15
N LEU A 612 26.22 46.15 -7.86
CA LEU A 612 25.08 45.29 -7.56
C LEU A 612 24.65 44.48 -8.78
N GLN A 613 24.65 45.07 -9.98
CA GLN A 613 24.39 44.36 -11.24
C GLN A 613 25.42 43.24 -11.46
N GLY A 614 26.70 43.48 -11.18
CA GLY A 614 27.73 42.45 -11.24
C GLY A 614 27.45 41.27 -10.30
N LEU A 615 27.06 41.55 -9.04
CA LEU A 615 26.64 40.51 -8.09
C LEU A 615 25.40 39.75 -8.59
N ALA A 616 24.45 40.45 -9.21
CA ALA A 616 23.25 39.83 -9.77
C ALA A 616 23.61 38.81 -10.85
N LEU A 617 24.50 39.17 -11.80
CA LEU A 617 24.93 38.25 -12.86
C LEU A 617 25.58 37.00 -12.27
N THR A 618 26.42 37.14 -11.24
CA THR A 618 27.05 35.98 -10.60
C THR A 618 26.02 35.05 -9.96
N LEU A 619 24.99 35.59 -9.29
CA LEU A 619 23.91 34.77 -8.73
C LEU A 619 23.02 34.13 -9.78
N ILE A 620 22.77 34.83 -10.88
CA ILE A 620 21.95 34.33 -11.99
C ILE A 620 22.62 33.11 -12.63
N ASP A 621 23.92 33.21 -12.91
CA ASP A 621 24.73 32.13 -13.49
C ASP A 621 24.86 30.94 -12.53
N GLN A 622 25.09 31.19 -11.23
CA GLN A 622 25.20 30.12 -10.22
C GLN A 622 23.88 29.40 -9.91
N GLY A 623 22.73 30.06 -10.10
CA GLY A 623 21.41 29.54 -9.75
C GLY A 623 20.51 29.21 -10.93
N ASP A 624 21.00 29.35 -12.17
CA ASP A 624 20.23 29.22 -13.41
C ASP A 624 18.93 30.06 -13.43
N LEU A 625 18.99 31.28 -12.86
CA LEU A 625 17.81 32.11 -12.57
C LEU A 625 17.41 33.05 -13.71
N TYR A 626 17.68 32.68 -14.95
CA TYR A 626 17.60 33.60 -16.08
C TYR A 626 16.19 34.19 -16.29
N ASP A 627 15.15 33.35 -16.22
CA ASP A 627 13.76 33.81 -16.41
C ASP A 627 13.28 34.69 -15.27
N GLN A 628 13.63 34.33 -14.03
CA GLN A 628 13.32 35.14 -12.85
C GLN A 628 14.03 36.50 -12.93
N ALA A 629 15.30 36.53 -13.37
CA ALA A 629 16.05 37.75 -13.56
C ALA A 629 15.42 38.67 -14.61
N LEU A 630 15.02 38.13 -15.76
CA LEU A 630 14.34 38.91 -16.80
C LEU A 630 13.00 39.49 -16.31
N ALA A 631 12.29 38.78 -15.43
CA ALA A 631 11.06 39.28 -14.81
C ALA A 631 11.32 40.38 -13.77
N LEU A 632 12.42 40.29 -13.00
CA LEU A 632 12.81 41.29 -11.99
C LEU A 632 13.43 42.56 -12.61
N PHE A 633 14.04 42.44 -13.79
CA PHE A 633 14.71 43.51 -14.52
C PHE A 633 14.15 43.71 -15.95
N PRO A 634 12.89 44.13 -16.10
CA PRO A 634 12.28 44.34 -17.41
C PRO A 634 12.81 45.63 -18.07
N ILE A 635 13.10 45.57 -19.37
CA ILE A 635 13.29 46.79 -20.18
C ILE A 635 11.90 47.34 -20.53
N ALA A 636 11.52 48.48 -19.94
CA ALA A 636 10.27 49.14 -20.30
C ALA A 636 10.36 49.75 -21.71
N ALA A 637 9.52 49.31 -22.65
CA ALA A 637 9.51 49.77 -24.03
C ALA A 637 9.11 51.25 -24.24
N ALA A 638 8.75 52.01 -23.19
CA ALA A 638 8.08 53.30 -23.32
C ALA A 638 8.57 54.43 -22.39
N LYS A 639 9.63 54.24 -21.60
CA LYS A 639 10.29 55.37 -20.93
C LYS A 639 11.57 55.68 -21.68
N THR A 640 11.55 56.77 -22.44
CA THR A 640 12.59 57.30 -23.34
C THR A 640 13.90 57.73 -22.65
N THR A 641 14.16 57.21 -21.45
CA THR A 641 15.37 57.40 -20.63
C THR A 641 15.68 56.11 -19.85
N ALA A 642 15.62 54.94 -20.49
CA ALA A 642 16.28 53.78 -19.92
C ALA A 642 17.80 53.99 -20.05
N ASN A 643 18.51 54.03 -18.93
CA ASN A 643 19.95 54.28 -18.93
C ASN A 643 20.67 53.19 -19.75
N ALA A 644 21.72 53.57 -20.49
CA ALA A 644 22.51 52.63 -21.29
C ALA A 644 23.05 51.46 -20.45
N SER A 645 23.27 51.67 -19.15
CA SER A 645 23.67 50.65 -18.19
C SER A 645 22.62 49.54 -18.00
N ASP A 646 21.33 49.88 -17.95
CA ASP A 646 20.25 48.90 -17.76
C ASP A 646 20.03 48.04 -19.02
N HIS A 647 20.17 48.64 -20.20
CA HIS A 647 20.16 47.91 -21.47
C HIS A 647 21.33 46.94 -21.58
N ALA A 648 22.54 47.38 -21.23
CA ALA A 648 23.73 46.53 -21.23
C ALA A 648 23.60 45.37 -20.23
N PHE A 649 23.09 45.62 -19.03
CA PHE A 649 22.86 44.61 -18.01
C PHE A 649 21.82 43.56 -18.47
N HIS A 650 20.69 44.00 -19.02
CA HIS A 650 19.68 43.08 -19.55
C HIS A 650 20.21 42.23 -20.72
N GLN A 651 21.01 42.84 -21.60
CA GLN A 651 21.69 42.11 -22.68
C GLN A 651 22.61 41.02 -22.11
N GLN A 652 23.36 41.30 -21.04
CA GLN A 652 24.21 40.30 -20.38
C GLN A 652 23.40 39.12 -19.80
N ILE A 653 22.22 39.38 -19.21
CA ILE A 653 21.31 38.32 -18.73
C ILE A 653 20.86 37.43 -19.90
N LEU A 654 20.47 38.03 -21.03
CA LEU A 654 20.08 37.27 -22.23
C LEU A 654 21.25 36.45 -22.78
N MET A 655 22.48 36.98 -22.75
CA MET A 655 23.66 36.26 -23.20
C MET A 655 23.97 35.02 -22.33
N LEU A 656 23.81 35.13 -21.02
CA LEU A 656 23.94 33.99 -20.09
C LEU A 656 22.84 32.95 -20.34
N LYS A 657 21.58 33.40 -20.47
CA LYS A 657 20.45 32.53 -20.80
C LYS A 657 20.65 31.76 -22.10
N GLY A 658 21.17 32.43 -23.13
CA GLY A 658 21.50 31.80 -24.40
C GLY A 658 22.54 30.70 -24.23
N GLY A 659 23.61 30.96 -23.47
CA GLY A 659 24.67 29.97 -23.20
C GLY A 659 24.17 28.75 -22.42
N PHE A 660 23.32 28.98 -21.42
CA PHE A 660 22.66 27.91 -20.67
C PHE A 660 21.80 27.02 -21.58
N LEU A 661 20.97 27.63 -22.44
CA LEU A 661 20.13 26.88 -23.39
C LEU A 661 20.96 26.09 -24.42
N GLU A 662 22.10 26.62 -24.86
CA GLU A 662 23.05 25.86 -25.69
C GLU A 662 23.61 24.63 -24.95
N ALA A 663 24.00 24.78 -23.68
CA ALA A 663 24.49 23.68 -22.85
C ALA A 663 23.43 22.58 -22.62
N GLU A 664 22.16 22.96 -22.47
CA GLU A 664 21.01 22.04 -22.40
C GLU A 664 20.62 21.43 -23.76
N LYS A 665 21.31 21.77 -24.85
CA LYS A 665 20.97 21.38 -26.24
C LYS A 665 19.62 21.89 -26.73
N ARG A 666 19.07 22.93 -26.10
CA ARG A 666 17.84 23.63 -26.53
C ARG A 666 18.18 24.73 -27.53
N PHE A 667 18.82 24.32 -28.63
CA PHE A 667 19.45 25.23 -29.59
C PHE A 667 18.49 26.21 -30.26
N GLU A 668 17.25 25.81 -30.56
CA GLU A 668 16.27 26.71 -31.17
C GLU A 668 15.89 27.86 -30.23
N ALA A 669 15.63 27.55 -28.96
CA ALA A 669 15.34 28.57 -27.95
C ALA A 669 16.55 29.48 -27.72
N ALA A 670 17.76 28.92 -27.64
CA ALA A 670 19.00 29.69 -27.52
C ALA A 670 19.16 30.68 -28.67
N ALA A 671 18.86 30.26 -29.90
CA ALA A 671 18.97 31.11 -31.09
C ALA A 671 18.07 32.34 -31.00
N TYR A 672 16.79 32.17 -30.61
CA TYR A 672 15.89 33.30 -30.41
C TYR A 672 16.31 34.22 -29.25
N VAL A 673 16.88 33.65 -28.18
CA VAL A 673 17.43 34.45 -27.08
C VAL A 673 18.63 35.29 -27.54
N TYR A 674 19.55 34.72 -28.33
CA TYR A 674 20.65 35.50 -28.90
C TYR A 674 20.19 36.58 -29.88
N LEU A 675 19.14 36.31 -30.67
CA LEU A 675 18.52 37.34 -31.51
C LEU A 675 17.99 38.50 -30.66
N SER A 676 17.33 38.20 -29.53
CA SER A 676 16.84 39.22 -28.60
C SER A 676 17.98 40.00 -27.93
N ALA A 677 19.16 39.38 -27.77
CA ALA A 677 20.39 40.03 -27.31
C ALA A 677 21.16 40.77 -28.44
N ALA A 678 20.62 40.83 -29.65
CA ALA A 678 21.24 41.38 -30.86
C ALA A 678 22.55 40.69 -31.31
N ASP A 679 22.88 39.48 -30.82
CA ASP A 679 24.02 38.68 -31.28
C ASP A 679 23.60 37.73 -32.42
N GLN A 680 23.71 38.25 -33.65
CA GLN A 680 23.31 37.53 -34.86
C GLN A 680 24.19 36.29 -35.14
N GLU A 681 25.45 36.30 -34.72
CA GLU A 681 26.38 35.21 -35.04
C GLU A 681 26.16 34.00 -34.15
N LYS A 682 25.95 34.22 -32.85
CA LYS A 682 25.54 33.14 -31.93
C LYS A 682 24.17 32.60 -32.29
N ALA A 683 23.21 33.46 -32.61
CA ALA A 683 21.89 33.04 -33.08
C ALA A 683 21.98 32.13 -34.31
N ARG A 684 22.78 32.50 -35.31
CA ARG A 684 23.00 31.72 -36.53
C ARG A 684 23.55 30.33 -36.22
N ARG A 685 24.59 30.23 -35.39
CA ARG A 685 25.18 28.94 -34.99
C ARG A 685 24.19 28.06 -34.22
N ALA A 686 23.42 28.65 -33.32
CA ALA A 686 22.38 27.94 -32.59
C ALA A 686 21.23 27.45 -33.50
N PHE A 687 20.80 28.23 -34.51
CA PHE A 687 19.82 27.75 -35.49
C PHE A 687 20.33 26.56 -36.31
N LEU A 688 21.61 26.53 -36.67
CA LEU A 688 22.21 25.38 -37.36
C LEU A 688 22.22 24.14 -36.47
N ALA A 689 22.62 24.27 -35.20
CA ALA A 689 22.56 23.17 -34.25
C ALA A 689 21.13 22.69 -33.96
N ALA A 690 20.12 23.53 -34.19
CA ALA A 690 18.70 23.19 -34.11
C ALA A 690 18.10 22.60 -35.39
N ASN A 691 18.90 22.38 -36.45
CA ASN A 691 18.44 22.01 -37.79
C ASN A 691 17.44 23.01 -38.43
N LYS A 692 17.47 24.29 -38.01
CA LYS A 692 16.66 25.39 -38.55
C LYS A 692 17.44 26.15 -39.63
N TRP A 693 17.85 25.42 -40.66
CA TRP A 693 18.71 25.92 -41.74
C TRP A 693 18.12 27.14 -42.46
N GLN A 694 16.78 27.24 -42.58
CA GLN A 694 16.12 28.39 -43.20
C GLN A 694 16.42 29.68 -42.43
N MET A 695 16.38 29.62 -41.10
CA MET A 695 16.67 30.76 -40.24
C MET A 695 18.15 31.14 -40.33
N ALA A 696 19.05 30.15 -40.32
CA ALA A 696 20.48 30.39 -40.48
C ALA A 696 20.84 31.05 -41.83
N LEU A 697 20.30 30.56 -42.94
CA LEU A 697 20.50 31.16 -44.27
C LEU A 697 19.87 32.54 -44.37
N THR A 698 18.71 32.76 -43.75
CA THR A 698 18.07 34.09 -43.69
C THR A 698 18.95 35.10 -42.96
N LEU A 699 19.57 34.72 -41.84
CA LEU A 699 20.50 35.57 -41.12
C LEU A 699 21.78 35.85 -41.93
N SER A 700 22.25 34.88 -42.70
CA SER A 700 23.43 35.01 -43.55
C SER A 700 23.15 35.95 -44.74
N ALA A 701 22.00 35.80 -45.40
CA ALA A 701 21.56 36.70 -46.47
C ALA A 701 21.39 38.16 -46.01
N ARG A 702 20.97 38.39 -44.75
CA ARG A 702 20.87 39.75 -44.17
C ARG A 702 22.22 40.46 -44.01
N LYS A 703 23.34 39.73 -44.02
CA LYS A 703 24.69 40.30 -43.85
C LYS A 703 25.27 40.98 -45.11
N GLN A 704 24.48 41.26 -46.14
CA GLN A 704 24.92 41.88 -47.41
C GLN A 704 26.05 41.08 -48.11
N GLN A 705 25.94 39.75 -48.11
CA GLN A 705 26.90 38.87 -48.78
C GLN A 705 26.71 38.84 -50.30
N THR A 706 27.77 38.50 -51.04
CA THR A 706 27.68 38.23 -52.48
C THR A 706 26.98 36.89 -52.74
N ALA A 707 26.38 36.73 -53.92
CA ALA A 707 25.67 35.49 -54.28
C ALA A 707 26.56 34.22 -54.20
N GLN A 708 27.87 34.37 -54.47
CA GLN A 708 28.83 33.26 -54.40
C GLN A 708 29.19 32.87 -52.97
N GLU A 709 29.27 33.84 -52.04
CA GLU A 709 29.50 33.57 -50.62
C GLU A 709 28.31 32.84 -50.00
N LEU A 710 27.08 33.28 -50.33
CA LEU A 710 25.86 32.60 -49.88
C LEU A 710 25.78 31.16 -50.40
N ARG A 711 26.18 30.92 -51.66
CA ARG A 711 26.25 29.57 -52.26
C ARG A 711 27.25 28.68 -51.51
N ASN A 712 28.45 29.18 -51.22
CA ASN A 712 29.47 28.43 -50.49
C ASN A 712 29.01 28.09 -49.05
N GLU A 713 28.35 29.03 -48.39
CA GLU A 713 27.77 28.79 -47.05
C GLU A 713 26.62 27.80 -47.08
N ALA A 714 25.74 27.86 -48.09
CA ALA A 714 24.66 26.89 -48.29
C ALA A 714 25.22 25.46 -48.46
N TYR A 715 26.29 25.30 -49.23
CA TYR A 715 27.02 24.03 -49.33
C TYR A 715 27.56 23.53 -48.00
N ALA A 716 28.20 24.41 -47.22
CA ALA A 716 28.75 24.04 -45.91
C ALA A 716 27.63 23.61 -44.94
N ILE A 717 26.48 24.29 -44.98
CA ILE A 717 25.30 23.94 -44.17
C ILE A 717 24.72 22.59 -44.61
N ALA A 718 24.60 22.36 -45.93
CA ALA A 718 24.14 21.09 -46.48
C ALA A 718 25.03 19.91 -46.04
N GLN A 719 26.35 20.07 -46.08
CA GLN A 719 27.31 19.05 -45.62
C GLN A 719 27.22 18.80 -44.11
N GLU A 720 27.08 19.85 -43.31
CA GLU A 720 26.94 19.72 -41.86
C GLU A 720 25.64 18.98 -41.48
N LEU A 721 24.51 19.30 -42.13
CA LEU A 721 23.26 18.58 -41.95
C LEU A 721 23.40 17.09 -42.31
N LEU A 722 24.11 16.77 -43.40
CA LEU A 722 24.35 15.39 -43.83
C LEU A 722 25.23 14.61 -42.83
N ASN A 723 26.27 15.25 -42.29
CA ASN A 723 27.12 14.66 -41.24
C ASN A 723 26.34 14.35 -39.97
N GLN A 724 25.43 15.25 -39.56
CA GLN A 724 24.56 15.04 -38.41
C GLN A 724 23.56 13.90 -38.65
N GLN A 725 23.05 13.75 -39.88
CA GLN A 725 22.16 12.65 -40.26
C GLN A 725 22.80 11.26 -40.12
N GLN A 726 24.07 11.12 -40.50
CA GLN A 726 24.79 9.85 -40.37
C GLN A 726 24.93 9.38 -38.92
N GLN A 727 24.88 10.31 -37.95
CA GLN A 727 25.02 10.00 -36.52
C GLN A 727 23.69 9.71 -35.81
N GLN A 728 22.54 10.18 -36.32
CA GLN A 728 21.25 10.15 -35.61
C GLN A 728 20.16 9.25 -36.24
N ASN A 729 20.53 8.29 -37.10
CA ASN A 729 19.57 7.41 -37.79
C ASN A 729 18.56 8.20 -38.66
N GLY A 730 19.07 8.83 -39.73
CA GLY A 730 18.37 9.18 -40.97
C GLY A 730 16.88 9.61 -40.86
N SER A 731 16.62 10.89 -40.60
CA SER A 731 15.29 11.49 -40.79
C SER A 731 15.11 11.91 -42.25
N VAL A 732 14.03 11.42 -42.87
CA VAL A 732 13.63 11.76 -44.25
C VAL A 732 13.53 13.28 -44.46
N ASP A 733 13.03 14.02 -43.46
CA ASP A 733 12.85 15.48 -43.54
C ASP A 733 14.17 16.23 -43.72
N ALA A 734 15.25 15.73 -43.13
CA ALA A 734 16.56 16.36 -43.24
C ALA A 734 17.19 16.09 -44.61
N VAL A 735 16.99 14.89 -45.18
CA VAL A 735 17.41 14.58 -46.54
C VAL A 735 16.69 15.49 -47.55
N LEU A 736 15.38 15.66 -47.39
CA LEU A 736 14.58 16.58 -48.20
C LEU A 736 15.04 18.04 -48.03
N ALA A 737 15.38 18.45 -46.80
CA ALA A 737 15.95 19.77 -46.55
C ALA A 737 17.28 20.00 -47.27
N VAL A 738 18.21 19.03 -47.20
CA VAL A 738 19.50 19.10 -47.89
C VAL A 738 19.32 19.13 -49.41
N ALA A 739 18.45 18.29 -49.96
CA ALA A 739 18.12 18.30 -51.39
C ALA A 739 17.54 19.66 -51.83
N ARG A 740 16.68 20.28 -51.01
CA ARG A 740 16.18 21.64 -51.26
C ARG A 740 17.28 22.68 -51.22
N ILE A 741 18.24 22.59 -50.28
CA ILE A 741 19.39 23.51 -50.24
C ILE A 741 20.21 23.37 -51.52
N TYR A 742 20.50 22.14 -51.97
CA TYR A 742 21.25 21.90 -53.19
C TYR A 742 20.55 22.48 -54.44
N VAL A 743 19.23 22.31 -54.52
CA VAL A 743 18.44 22.81 -55.66
C VAL A 743 18.25 24.33 -55.61
N GLU A 744 17.82 24.90 -54.48
CA GLU A 744 17.40 26.30 -54.39
C GLU A 744 18.57 27.27 -54.19
N TYR A 745 19.64 26.86 -53.49
CA TYR A 745 20.77 27.73 -53.14
C TYR A 745 22.06 27.35 -53.86
N CYS A 746 22.25 26.07 -54.20
CA CYS A 746 23.48 25.59 -54.83
C CYS A 746 23.38 25.37 -56.35
N ASP A 747 22.19 25.32 -56.93
CA ASP A 747 21.93 24.95 -58.33
C ASP A 747 22.63 23.64 -58.73
N ASP A 748 22.64 22.66 -57.81
CA ASP A 748 23.25 21.35 -57.99
C ASP A 748 22.19 20.25 -57.94
N ILE A 749 21.70 19.90 -59.12
CA ILE A 749 20.58 18.98 -59.29
C ILE A 749 21.07 17.52 -59.24
N ASP A 750 22.29 17.26 -59.73
CA ASP A 750 22.89 15.93 -59.78
C ASP A 750 23.01 15.36 -58.36
N GLU A 751 23.60 16.14 -57.46
CA GLU A 751 23.84 15.75 -56.06
C GLU A 751 22.54 15.66 -55.27
N ALA A 752 21.55 16.51 -55.58
CA ALA A 752 20.23 16.46 -54.98
C ALA A 752 19.48 15.16 -55.35
N VAL A 753 19.50 14.78 -56.63
CA VAL A 753 18.85 13.54 -57.11
C VAL A 753 19.56 12.31 -56.57
N ALA A 754 20.90 12.27 -56.62
CA ALA A 754 21.69 11.17 -56.06
C ALA A 754 21.42 10.96 -54.57
N LEU A 755 21.33 12.04 -53.78
CA LEU A 755 21.00 11.98 -52.36
C LEU A 755 19.58 11.41 -52.11
N LEU A 756 18.59 11.85 -52.89
CA LEU A 756 17.21 11.37 -52.75
C LEU A 756 17.06 9.90 -53.13
N VAL A 757 17.76 9.45 -54.17
CA VAL A 757 17.83 8.03 -54.58
C VAL A 757 18.45 7.18 -53.49
N ALA A 758 19.58 7.61 -52.92
CA ALA A 758 20.26 6.89 -51.84
C ALA A 758 19.38 6.67 -50.59
N HIS A 759 18.44 7.60 -50.33
CA HIS A 759 17.49 7.55 -49.22
C HIS A 759 16.07 7.15 -49.63
N GLN A 760 15.91 6.53 -50.81
CA GLN A 760 14.66 5.95 -51.31
C GLN A 760 13.49 6.95 -51.40
N GLN A 761 13.77 8.24 -51.59
CA GLN A 761 12.76 9.30 -51.78
C GLN A 761 12.40 9.43 -53.27
N TRP A 762 11.88 8.33 -53.83
CA TRP A 762 11.71 8.15 -55.27
C TRP A 762 10.83 9.22 -55.94
N ALA A 763 9.69 9.53 -55.34
CA ALA A 763 8.74 10.49 -55.92
C ALA A 763 9.33 11.90 -56.02
N GLU A 764 10.13 12.31 -55.03
CA GLU A 764 10.76 13.64 -55.04
C GLU A 764 11.97 13.68 -55.99
N ALA A 765 12.77 12.60 -56.06
CA ALA A 765 13.84 12.45 -57.04
C ALA A 765 13.30 12.57 -58.48
N LEU A 766 12.22 11.84 -58.79
CA LEU A 766 11.52 11.93 -60.07
C LEU A 766 10.99 13.33 -60.37
N ARG A 767 10.36 13.96 -59.38
CA ARG A 767 9.79 15.31 -59.52
C ARG A 767 10.88 16.33 -59.82
N ILE A 768 12.02 16.28 -59.12
CA ILE A 768 13.15 17.22 -59.32
C ILE A 768 13.80 16.98 -60.69
N ALA A 769 14.15 15.74 -61.03
CA ALA A 769 14.73 15.41 -62.33
C ALA A 769 13.82 15.86 -63.49
N SER A 770 12.52 15.61 -63.39
CA SER A 770 11.52 16.04 -64.40
C SER A 770 11.35 17.56 -64.45
N LEU A 771 11.27 18.23 -63.29
CA LEU A 771 11.08 19.69 -63.20
C LEU A 771 12.23 20.46 -63.84
N TYR A 772 13.47 19.98 -63.65
CA TYR A 772 14.67 20.57 -64.21
C TYR A 772 15.06 20.00 -65.59
N LYS A 773 14.21 19.17 -66.18
CA LYS A 773 14.39 18.57 -67.53
C LYS A 773 15.67 17.74 -67.67
N ARG A 774 16.06 17.03 -66.61
CA ARG A 774 17.18 16.09 -66.56
C ARG A 774 16.66 14.66 -66.68
N GLU A 775 16.19 14.29 -67.88
CA GLU A 775 15.70 12.94 -68.17
C GLU A 775 16.81 11.89 -68.08
N ASP A 776 18.06 12.31 -68.31
CA ASP A 776 19.26 11.49 -68.15
C ASP A 776 19.36 10.87 -66.75
N LEU A 777 19.07 11.64 -65.69
CA LEU A 777 19.11 11.18 -64.30
C LEU A 777 17.98 10.21 -63.94
N ILE A 778 16.86 10.27 -64.67
CA ILE A 778 15.72 9.37 -64.44
C ILE A 778 16.12 7.94 -64.81
N GLU A 779 16.76 7.75 -65.96
CA GLU A 779 17.24 6.46 -66.42
C GLU A 779 18.50 6.01 -65.67
N SER A 780 19.48 6.91 -65.48
CA SER A 780 20.78 6.54 -64.89
C SER A 780 20.72 6.24 -63.40
N ASP A 781 19.99 7.04 -62.62
CA ASP A 781 20.03 6.99 -61.16
C ASP A 781 18.71 6.54 -60.53
N VAL A 782 17.57 7.09 -60.99
CA VAL A 782 16.28 6.82 -60.34
C VAL A 782 15.75 5.42 -60.67
N GLU A 783 15.65 5.06 -61.96
CA GLU A 783 15.15 3.74 -62.36
C GLU A 783 16.11 2.63 -61.91
N SER A 784 17.42 2.84 -62.09
CA SER A 784 18.45 1.90 -61.64
C SER A 784 18.40 1.69 -60.12
N GLY A 785 18.23 2.75 -59.34
CA GLY A 785 18.07 2.71 -57.89
C GLY A 785 16.81 1.97 -57.43
N VAL A 786 15.69 2.18 -58.11
CA VAL A 786 14.42 1.46 -57.83
C VAL A 786 14.59 -0.04 -58.07
N LEU A 787 15.24 -0.43 -59.16
CA LEU A 787 15.47 -1.84 -59.48
C LEU A 787 16.41 -2.51 -58.47
N GLN A 788 17.47 -1.82 -58.06
CA GLN A 788 18.39 -2.33 -57.02
C GLN A 788 17.67 -2.50 -55.69
N SER A 789 16.89 -1.50 -55.26
CA SER A 789 16.10 -1.56 -54.03
C SER A 789 15.09 -2.70 -54.04
N TYR A 790 14.48 -2.99 -55.19
CA TYR A 790 13.60 -4.15 -55.35
C TYR A 790 14.32 -5.47 -55.08
N ASP A 791 15.52 -5.66 -55.64
CA ASP A 791 16.27 -6.90 -55.46
C ASP A 791 16.69 -7.06 -53.99
N ASP A 792 17.17 -5.98 -53.35
CA ASP A 792 17.59 -5.98 -51.94
C ASP A 792 16.44 -6.30 -50.98
N VAL A 793 15.30 -5.63 -51.15
CA VAL A 793 14.11 -5.82 -50.29
C VAL A 793 13.49 -7.20 -50.49
N LEU A 794 13.48 -7.70 -51.73
CA LEU A 794 12.98 -9.05 -52.01
C LEU A 794 13.86 -10.12 -51.33
N GLU A 795 15.18 -9.99 -51.43
CA GLU A 795 16.12 -10.91 -50.77
C GLU A 795 15.95 -10.85 -49.24
N GLU A 796 15.71 -9.66 -48.69
CA GLU A 796 15.43 -9.48 -47.27
C GLU A 796 14.15 -10.18 -46.80
N LEU A 797 13.05 -10.01 -47.53
CA LEU A 797 11.78 -10.65 -47.21
C LEU A 797 11.88 -12.18 -47.27
N GLU A 798 12.49 -12.73 -48.33
CA GLU A 798 12.67 -14.18 -48.48
C GLU A 798 13.53 -14.78 -47.35
N ARG A 799 14.59 -14.06 -46.95
CA ARG A 799 15.47 -14.46 -45.84
C ARG A 799 14.76 -14.41 -44.48
N ASN A 800 14.03 -13.33 -44.21
CA ASN A 800 13.32 -13.12 -42.95
C ASN A 800 12.17 -14.13 -42.78
N GLU A 801 11.42 -14.41 -43.85
CA GLU A 801 10.36 -15.42 -43.84
C GLU A 801 10.93 -16.83 -43.57
N ALA A 802 12.05 -17.19 -44.20
CA ALA A 802 12.71 -18.48 -43.96
C ALA A 802 13.18 -18.64 -42.50
N LEU A 803 13.74 -17.58 -41.90
CA LEU A 803 14.14 -17.57 -40.50
C LEU A 803 12.93 -17.64 -39.55
N TYR A 804 11.86 -16.91 -39.87
CA TYR A 804 10.62 -16.92 -39.08
C TYR A 804 10.03 -18.33 -38.98
N ILE A 805 9.89 -19.03 -40.12
CA ILE A 805 9.40 -20.41 -40.17
C ILE A 805 10.28 -21.34 -39.31
N LYS A 806 11.60 -21.15 -39.35
CA LYS A 806 12.55 -21.94 -38.55
C LYS A 806 12.35 -21.72 -37.04
N HIS A 807 12.25 -20.46 -36.61
CA HIS A 807 12.05 -20.13 -35.19
C HIS A 807 10.67 -20.56 -34.68
N ARG A 808 9.62 -20.49 -35.51
CA ARG A 808 8.27 -20.94 -35.14
C ARG A 808 8.24 -22.44 -34.87
N LYS A 809 8.83 -23.25 -35.76
CA LYS A 809 8.96 -24.71 -35.56
C LYS A 809 9.69 -25.04 -34.25
N ARG A 810 10.70 -24.25 -33.89
CA ARG A 810 11.43 -24.44 -32.63
C ARG A 810 10.57 -24.08 -31.42
N LEU A 811 9.84 -22.97 -31.46
CA LEU A 811 8.92 -22.58 -30.37
C LEU A 811 7.87 -23.66 -30.10
N THR A 812 7.25 -24.21 -31.15
CA THR A 812 6.26 -25.29 -31.00
C THR A 812 6.87 -26.54 -30.37
N ALA A 813 8.12 -26.87 -30.70
CA ALA A 813 8.81 -28.01 -30.10
C ALA A 813 9.09 -27.80 -28.60
N ILE A 814 9.51 -26.60 -28.20
CA ILE A 814 9.77 -26.25 -26.78
C ILE A 814 8.48 -26.31 -25.96
N GLN A 815 7.37 -25.78 -26.50
CA GLN A 815 6.07 -25.79 -25.83
C GLN A 815 5.54 -27.22 -25.61
N GLU A 816 5.67 -28.10 -26.60
CA GLU A 816 5.26 -29.50 -26.47
C GLU A 816 6.17 -30.26 -25.49
N GLN A 817 7.47 -29.99 -25.48
CA GLN A 817 8.39 -30.53 -24.46
C GLN A 817 7.96 -30.12 -23.04
N LYS A 818 7.68 -28.82 -22.81
CA LYS A 818 7.18 -28.33 -21.51
C LYS A 818 5.85 -28.98 -21.12
N ARG A 819 4.93 -29.18 -22.07
CA ARG A 819 3.65 -29.86 -21.85
C ARG A 819 3.86 -31.31 -21.40
N LEU A 820 4.75 -32.04 -22.06
CA LEU A 820 5.09 -33.42 -21.72
C LEU A 820 5.76 -33.53 -20.34
N PHE A 821 6.68 -32.61 -19.99
CA PHE A 821 7.30 -32.58 -18.66
C PHE A 821 6.29 -32.33 -17.53
N LYS A 822 5.33 -31.42 -17.74
CA LYS A 822 4.22 -31.17 -16.79
C LYS A 822 3.34 -32.40 -16.61
N LEU A 823 3.06 -33.14 -17.67
CA LEU A 823 2.25 -34.35 -17.63
C LEU A 823 2.91 -35.48 -16.82
N HIS A 824 4.24 -35.51 -16.74
CA HIS A 824 5.03 -36.50 -16.00
C HIS A 824 5.35 -36.10 -14.54
N GLY A 825 4.76 -35.04 -14.01
CA GLY A 825 4.90 -34.66 -12.58
C GLY A 825 6.28 -34.14 -12.18
N ILE A 826 7.12 -33.76 -13.15
CA ILE A 826 8.38 -33.05 -12.90
C ILE A 826 8.02 -31.59 -12.73
N ASP A 827 7.92 -31.15 -11.47
CA ASP A 827 7.42 -29.82 -11.11
C ASP A 827 8.32 -28.72 -11.69
N GLY A 828 7.71 -27.85 -12.50
CA GLY A 828 8.38 -26.87 -13.35
C GLY A 828 8.88 -25.62 -12.62
N SER A 829 9.19 -25.71 -11.32
CA SER A 829 9.66 -24.59 -10.49
C SER A 829 11.04 -24.04 -10.89
N ARG A 830 11.67 -24.61 -11.94
CA ARG A 830 12.89 -24.11 -12.60
C ARG A 830 12.62 -23.17 -13.79
N TRP A 831 11.37 -22.96 -14.21
CA TRP A 831 11.02 -22.23 -15.45
C TRP A 831 10.22 -20.93 -15.23
N THR A 832 9.92 -20.58 -13.98
CA THR A 832 9.24 -19.33 -13.62
C THR A 832 10.18 -18.47 -12.80
N ASP A 833 11.02 -17.69 -13.48
CA ASP A 833 11.61 -16.49 -12.90
C ASP A 833 11.30 -15.35 -13.86
N ASP A 834 10.29 -14.55 -13.52
CA ASP A 834 10.09 -13.23 -14.10
C ASP A 834 10.43 -12.18 -13.02
N LYS A 835 11.58 -11.55 -13.24
CA LYS A 835 12.09 -10.27 -12.74
C LYS A 835 11.73 -9.83 -11.32
N GLY A 836 12.72 -9.98 -10.43
CA GLY A 836 12.90 -9.16 -9.24
C GLY A 836 14.39 -9.07 -8.89
N ASP A 837 15.05 -8.00 -9.33
CA ASP A 837 16.43 -7.66 -8.99
C ASP A 837 16.47 -7.08 -7.56
N VAL A 838 16.80 -7.89 -6.54
CA VAL A 838 17.49 -7.44 -5.31
C VAL A 838 18.23 -8.62 -4.67
N ASP A 839 19.52 -8.40 -4.42
CA ASP A 839 20.48 -9.27 -3.75
C ASP A 839 19.96 -10.01 -2.50
N THR A 840 20.01 -11.34 -2.53
CA THR A 840 20.29 -12.15 -1.32
C THR A 840 21.09 -13.39 -1.71
N ASP A 841 22.40 -13.26 -1.58
CA ASP A 841 23.38 -14.34 -1.67
C ASP A 841 23.36 -15.15 -0.36
N SER A 842 22.89 -16.41 -0.40
CA SER A 842 23.17 -17.42 0.64
C SER A 842 22.65 -18.82 0.27
N VAL A 843 23.55 -19.61 -0.33
CA VAL A 843 23.72 -21.07 -0.17
C VAL A 843 22.59 -21.98 -0.68
N ARG A 844 22.57 -22.19 -2.00
CA ARG A 844 22.11 -23.48 -2.57
C ARG A 844 22.84 -23.83 -3.87
N SER A 845 24.17 -23.98 -3.82
CA SER A 845 24.94 -24.50 -4.96
C SER A 845 25.87 -25.62 -4.51
N GLY A 846 25.41 -26.85 -4.75
CA GLY A 846 26.15 -28.09 -4.51
C GLY A 846 25.55 -29.31 -5.21
N ALA A 847 24.27 -29.25 -5.61
CA ALA A 847 23.62 -30.31 -6.39
C ALA A 847 23.54 -30.03 -7.90
N SER A 848 24.02 -28.88 -8.38
CA SER A 848 23.77 -28.39 -9.74
C SER A 848 24.51 -29.17 -10.84
N SER A 849 25.67 -29.78 -10.54
CA SER A 849 26.53 -30.39 -11.57
C SER A 849 26.14 -31.83 -11.96
N ALA A 850 25.49 -32.57 -11.05
CA ALA A 850 25.14 -33.97 -11.30
C ALA A 850 23.87 -34.13 -12.18
N ALA A 851 22.94 -33.18 -12.11
CA ALA A 851 21.71 -33.21 -12.91
C ALA A 851 21.91 -32.70 -14.35
N ASP A 852 22.79 -31.70 -14.54
CA ASP A 852 23.11 -31.16 -15.89
C ASP A 852 23.84 -32.19 -16.78
N SER A 853 24.54 -33.17 -16.17
CA SER A 853 25.18 -34.25 -16.91
C SER A 853 24.19 -35.32 -17.41
N ALA A 854 23.04 -35.49 -16.74
CA ALA A 854 22.02 -36.47 -17.12
C ALA A 854 21.12 -36.01 -18.29
N LEU A 855 20.97 -34.69 -18.48
CA LEU A 855 20.09 -34.10 -19.50
C LEU A 855 20.71 -34.04 -20.91
N SER A 856 22.02 -34.27 -21.04
CA SER A 856 22.72 -34.11 -22.32
C SER A 856 22.79 -35.39 -23.17
N ASN A 857 22.36 -36.56 -22.67
CA ASN A 857 22.66 -37.85 -23.34
C ASN A 857 21.56 -38.93 -23.32
N VAL A 858 20.29 -38.63 -23.01
CA VAL A 858 19.26 -39.69 -22.97
C VAL A 858 18.30 -39.60 -24.16
N SER A 859 18.49 -40.52 -25.11
CA SER A 859 17.54 -40.82 -26.18
C SER A 859 16.36 -41.66 -25.67
N MET A 860 15.15 -41.10 -25.71
CA MET A 860 13.81 -41.65 -25.98
C MET A 860 13.40 -43.13 -25.69
N SER A 861 14.12 -43.98 -24.96
CA SER A 861 13.74 -45.42 -24.86
C SER A 861 13.67 -46.04 -23.46
N SER A 862 13.73 -45.28 -22.36
CA SER A 862 13.86 -45.86 -21.01
C SER A 862 13.06 -45.14 -19.94
N VAL A 863 11.72 -45.10 -20.04
CA VAL A 863 10.84 -44.57 -18.96
C VAL A 863 9.93 -45.67 -18.36
N GLY A 864 10.06 -46.91 -18.81
CA GLY A 864 9.27 -48.03 -18.32
C GLY A 864 10.05 -48.96 -17.39
N SER A 865 10.51 -48.49 -16.23
CA SER A 865 10.86 -49.34 -15.07
C SER A 865 11.56 -48.47 -14.03
N HIS A 866 11.03 -48.40 -12.81
CA HIS A 866 11.75 -48.51 -11.53
C HIS A 866 10.82 -48.07 -10.38
N ASN A 867 10.01 -49.02 -9.91
CA ASN A 867 9.55 -49.03 -8.52
C ASN A 867 10.63 -49.74 -7.70
N ASN A 868 11.29 -49.04 -6.78
CA ASN A 868 11.64 -49.58 -5.45
C ASN A 868 12.28 -48.50 -4.56
N ALA A 869 11.75 -48.39 -3.36
CA ALA A 869 12.24 -47.56 -2.27
C ALA A 869 13.28 -48.35 -1.45
N ALA A 870 14.56 -47.99 -1.54
CA ALA A 870 15.59 -48.21 -0.50
C ALA A 870 16.99 -47.80 -1.03
N SER A 871 17.39 -46.54 -0.91
CA SER A 871 18.82 -46.16 -0.92
C SER A 871 19.06 -44.68 -0.54
N ILE A 872 18.70 -44.27 0.69
CA ILE A 872 19.23 -43.03 1.26
C ILE A 872 19.60 -43.31 2.73
N GLY A 873 20.86 -43.64 2.95
CA GLY A 873 21.47 -43.76 4.27
C GLY A 873 22.97 -43.56 4.12
N ASN A 874 23.54 -42.69 4.96
CA ASN A 874 24.97 -42.45 5.20
C ASN A 874 25.71 -41.35 4.43
N PHE A 875 25.27 -40.10 4.52
CA PHE A 875 26.19 -38.94 4.43
C PHE A 875 25.79 -37.85 5.42
N SER A 876 25.97 -38.11 6.71
CA SER A 876 25.93 -37.09 7.77
C SER A 876 27.05 -37.37 8.76
N MET A 877 28.13 -36.60 8.69
CA MET A 877 29.02 -36.20 9.80
C MET A 877 30.41 -35.87 9.23
N GLN A 878 30.65 -34.60 8.87
CA GLN A 878 32.02 -34.04 8.82
C GLN A 878 32.13 -32.50 8.72
N SER A 879 31.04 -31.73 8.71
CA SER A 879 31.12 -30.27 8.43
C SER A 879 30.79 -29.36 9.62
N LEU A 880 31.14 -29.74 10.85
CA LEU A 880 30.79 -28.98 12.07
C LEU A 880 31.98 -28.45 12.89
N SER A 881 33.19 -28.41 12.33
CA SER A 881 34.40 -28.00 13.07
C SER A 881 35.21 -26.84 12.47
N LEU A 882 34.62 -26.00 11.61
CA LEU A 882 35.35 -24.88 10.97
C LEU A 882 34.66 -23.51 11.03
N ALA A 883 33.62 -23.33 11.84
CA ALA A 883 32.82 -22.10 11.90
C ALA A 883 33.04 -21.26 13.17
N THR A 884 34.23 -21.32 13.78
CA THR A 884 34.60 -20.50 14.95
C THR A 884 36.01 -19.92 14.78
N SER A 885 36.15 -18.88 13.96
CA SER A 885 37.14 -17.82 14.18
C SER A 885 36.85 -16.59 13.31
N SER A 886 37.03 -15.45 13.97
CA SER A 886 36.68 -14.07 13.64
C SER A 886 37.26 -13.50 12.34
N HIS A 887 36.43 -12.68 11.67
CA HIS A 887 36.86 -11.62 10.76
C HIS A 887 37.62 -10.53 11.54
N PHE A 888 38.94 -10.54 11.46
CA PHE A 888 39.81 -9.40 11.76
C PHE A 888 41.11 -9.62 10.96
N TYR A 889 41.54 -8.61 10.19
CA TYR A 889 42.65 -8.58 9.21
C TYR A 889 42.37 -9.15 7.81
N ALA A 890 42.33 -8.26 6.81
CA ALA A 890 43.26 -8.29 5.65
C ALA A 890 42.82 -7.30 4.55
N THR A 891 43.13 -6.02 4.74
CA THR A 891 43.54 -5.15 3.63
C THR A 891 45.06 -5.22 3.52
N GLN A 892 45.57 -5.22 2.27
CA GLN A 892 46.96 -5.15 1.82
C GLN A 892 47.77 -6.46 1.82
N THR A 893 48.17 -6.90 0.63
CA THR A 893 49.59 -6.88 0.20
C THR A 893 49.71 -7.18 -1.30
N LEU A 894 50.47 -6.32 -1.98
CA LEU A 894 51.04 -6.53 -3.32
C LEU A 894 52.22 -7.51 -3.22
N GLY A 895 52.52 -8.22 -4.32
CA GLY A 895 53.90 -8.70 -4.59
C GLY A 895 54.08 -10.16 -5.02
N ASP A 896 53.94 -10.38 -6.33
CA ASP A 896 54.95 -10.98 -7.24
C ASP A 896 55.42 -12.45 -7.16
N VAL A 897 55.84 -12.91 -8.35
CA VAL A 897 56.72 -14.06 -8.70
C VAL A 897 56.07 -15.36 -9.23
N ASP A 898 56.03 -15.42 -10.56
CA ASP A 898 56.49 -16.49 -11.44
C ASP A 898 56.47 -17.95 -10.97
N LYS A 899 55.74 -18.79 -11.73
CA LYS A 899 56.21 -20.11 -12.20
C LYS A 899 55.28 -20.69 -13.29
N LYS A 900 55.80 -20.82 -14.52
CA LYS A 900 55.32 -21.78 -15.52
C LYS A 900 55.76 -23.20 -15.15
N PRO A 901 55.04 -24.24 -15.60
CA PRO A 901 55.60 -25.00 -16.72
C PRO A 901 54.60 -25.38 -17.84
N LYS A 902 55.23 -25.61 -19.00
CA LYS A 902 54.78 -26.21 -20.28
C LYS A 902 53.99 -27.52 -20.04
N GLY A 903 53.04 -28.00 -20.83
CA GLY A 903 52.55 -27.72 -22.18
C GLY A 903 52.12 -29.06 -22.82
N LYS A 904 50.97 -29.12 -23.51
CA LYS A 904 50.70 -29.99 -24.67
C LYS A 904 49.35 -29.63 -25.32
N ALA A 905 49.38 -29.58 -26.65
CA ALA A 905 48.43 -28.92 -27.54
C ALA A 905 47.10 -29.66 -27.76
N LYS A 906 46.05 -28.89 -28.08
CA LYS A 906 45.05 -29.26 -29.10
C LYS A 906 44.40 -28.00 -29.67
N HIS A 907 44.38 -27.93 -31.00
CA HIS A 907 43.76 -26.90 -31.82
C HIS A 907 42.30 -26.61 -31.44
N GLY A 908 41.93 -25.33 -31.47
CA GLY A 908 40.54 -24.87 -31.38
C GLY A 908 40.49 -23.47 -30.77
N GLY A 909 40.84 -22.45 -31.55
CA GLY A 909 40.75 -21.06 -31.12
C GLY A 909 39.32 -20.73 -30.68
N THR A 910 39.18 -20.34 -29.41
CA THR A 910 37.91 -19.99 -28.81
C THR A 910 37.45 -18.62 -29.30
N LEU A 911 36.35 -18.56 -30.07
CA LEU A 911 35.78 -17.33 -30.60
C LEU A 911 35.33 -16.34 -29.50
N PRO A 912 35.27 -15.02 -29.78
CA PRO A 912 35.00 -13.95 -28.81
C PRO A 912 33.67 -14.07 -28.07
N ARG A 913 33.62 -13.57 -26.82
CA ARG A 913 32.48 -13.65 -25.88
C ARG A 913 31.16 -13.05 -26.42
N ARG A 914 31.23 -12.10 -27.36
CA ARG A 914 30.06 -11.46 -28.00
C ARG A 914 29.41 -12.37 -29.05
N GLU A 915 30.19 -13.18 -29.78
CA GLU A 915 29.67 -14.19 -30.72
C GLU A 915 29.11 -15.41 -29.99
N ARG A 916 29.68 -15.80 -28.84
CA ARG A 916 29.12 -16.87 -28.00
C ARG A 916 27.73 -16.57 -27.48
N ARG A 917 27.39 -15.29 -27.22
CA ARG A 917 26.05 -14.88 -26.76
C ARG A 917 24.98 -14.93 -27.87
N ARG A 918 25.36 -14.92 -29.15
CA ARG A 918 24.42 -15.09 -30.26
C ARG A 918 24.02 -16.56 -30.50
N ARG A 919 24.75 -17.52 -29.95
CA ARG A 919 24.40 -18.94 -30.02
C ARG A 919 23.76 -19.36 -28.69
N MET A 920 22.47 -19.10 -28.55
CA MET A 920 21.68 -19.67 -27.45
C MET A 920 21.78 -21.20 -27.53
N LYS A 921 22.07 -21.86 -26.41
CA LYS A 921 22.18 -23.33 -26.37
C LYS A 921 20.79 -23.92 -26.29
N GLU A 922 20.47 -24.82 -27.22
CA GLU A 922 19.22 -25.58 -27.22
C GLU A 922 19.04 -26.32 -25.88
N GLY A 923 17.90 -26.11 -25.23
CA GLY A 923 17.52 -26.64 -23.92
C GLY A 923 17.76 -25.70 -22.73
N SER A 924 18.17 -24.44 -22.93
CA SER A 924 18.37 -23.48 -21.84
C SER A 924 17.03 -22.95 -21.29
N ALA A 925 17.04 -22.49 -20.03
CA ALA A 925 15.84 -21.91 -19.40
C ALA A 925 15.32 -20.66 -20.13
N GLU A 926 16.23 -19.90 -20.76
CA GLU A 926 15.96 -18.65 -21.49
C GLU A 926 15.65 -18.87 -22.99
N GLU A 927 15.71 -20.11 -23.47
CA GLU A 927 15.58 -20.40 -24.91
C GLU A 927 14.23 -19.96 -25.48
N GLU A 928 13.14 -20.17 -24.75
CA GLU A 928 11.80 -19.78 -25.20
C GLU A 928 11.69 -18.27 -25.37
N ALA A 929 12.12 -17.49 -24.38
CA ALA A 929 12.09 -16.03 -24.41
C ALA A 929 12.94 -15.46 -25.57
N TYR A 930 14.11 -16.05 -25.79
CA TYR A 930 14.98 -15.70 -26.92
C TYR A 930 14.32 -15.99 -28.27
N VAL A 931 13.72 -17.16 -28.45
CA VAL A 931 13.03 -17.53 -29.70
C VAL A 931 11.80 -16.65 -29.92
N THR A 932 11.05 -16.30 -28.88
CA THR A 932 9.91 -15.37 -29.00
C THR A 932 10.34 -13.96 -29.39
N GLN A 933 11.47 -13.48 -28.84
CA GLN A 933 12.04 -12.18 -29.23
C GLN A 933 12.46 -12.19 -30.70
N GLN A 934 13.18 -13.22 -31.16
CA GLN A 934 13.59 -13.34 -32.57
C GLN A 934 12.38 -13.41 -33.51
N LEU A 935 11.30 -14.10 -33.12
CA LEU A 935 10.06 -14.09 -33.89
C LEU A 935 9.46 -12.70 -33.99
N SER A 936 9.46 -11.90 -32.92
CA SER A 936 8.95 -10.52 -32.96
C SER A 936 9.80 -9.58 -33.82
N GLU A 937 11.13 -9.77 -33.86
CA GLU A 937 12.05 -8.96 -34.66
C GLU A 937 11.95 -9.26 -36.16
N LEU A 938 11.56 -10.48 -36.54
CA LEU A 938 11.47 -10.92 -37.95
C LEU A 938 10.13 -10.60 -38.64
N VAL A 939 9.09 -10.22 -37.89
CA VAL A 939 7.80 -9.83 -38.46
C VAL A 939 7.96 -8.56 -39.31
N PRO A 940 7.34 -8.47 -40.51
CA PRO A 940 7.37 -7.27 -41.32
C PRO A 940 6.96 -6.03 -40.52
N SER A 941 7.87 -5.08 -40.39
CA SER A 941 7.60 -3.85 -39.65
C SER A 941 6.65 -2.94 -40.44
N PRO A 942 5.87 -2.08 -39.78
CA PRO A 942 5.04 -1.09 -40.46
C PRO A 942 5.87 -0.10 -41.29
N ALA A 943 7.14 0.12 -40.94
CA ALA A 943 8.07 0.94 -41.74
C ALA A 943 8.43 0.23 -43.05
N LEU A 944 8.87 -1.02 -42.99
CA LEU A 944 9.16 -1.84 -44.17
C LEU A 944 7.95 -1.94 -45.11
N THR A 945 6.75 -2.07 -44.55
CA THR A 945 5.50 -2.12 -45.34
C THR A 945 5.25 -0.82 -46.12
N ARG A 946 5.60 0.33 -45.52
CA ARG A 946 5.49 1.64 -46.18
C ARG A 946 6.53 1.78 -47.30
N ASP A 947 7.76 1.37 -47.04
CA ASP A 947 8.87 1.46 -47.99
C ASP A 947 8.63 0.55 -49.21
N VAL A 948 8.17 -0.68 -48.97
CA VAL A 948 7.68 -1.59 -50.03
C VAL A 948 6.52 -0.97 -50.79
N GLY A 949 5.59 -0.29 -50.11
CA GLY A 949 4.48 0.41 -50.75
C GLY A 949 4.95 1.51 -51.72
N ALA A 950 5.91 2.33 -51.32
CA ALA A 950 6.51 3.34 -52.18
C ALA A 950 7.25 2.71 -53.37
N LEU A 951 8.00 1.64 -53.12
CA LEU A 951 8.73 0.91 -54.15
C LEU A 951 7.81 0.26 -55.19
N LEU A 952 6.67 -0.32 -54.76
CA LEU A 952 5.65 -0.88 -55.65
C LEU A 952 5.08 0.19 -56.59
N GLN A 953 4.80 1.39 -56.09
CA GLN A 953 4.30 2.49 -56.91
C GLN A 953 5.30 2.87 -58.00
N MET A 954 6.60 2.90 -57.67
CA MET A 954 7.66 3.24 -58.62
C MET A 954 7.88 2.13 -59.65
N LEU A 955 7.86 0.86 -59.24
CA LEU A 955 7.93 -0.27 -60.16
C LEU A 955 6.77 -0.25 -61.17
N VAL A 956 5.56 0.13 -60.74
CA VAL A 956 4.42 0.31 -61.65
C VAL A 956 4.64 1.50 -62.58
N PHE A 957 5.14 2.63 -62.06
CA PHE A 957 5.43 3.83 -62.84
C PHE A 957 6.42 3.56 -64.00
N PHE A 958 7.48 2.80 -63.74
CA PHE A 958 8.46 2.40 -64.75
C PHE A 958 8.05 1.17 -65.60
N GLY A 959 6.82 0.66 -65.43
CA GLY A 959 6.30 -0.46 -66.23
C GLY A 959 6.77 -1.86 -65.80
N HIS A 960 7.45 -2.00 -64.66
CA HIS A 960 7.93 -3.26 -64.09
C HIS A 960 6.84 -4.04 -63.32
N MET A 961 5.68 -4.25 -63.96
CA MET A 961 4.49 -4.85 -63.33
C MET A 961 4.72 -6.25 -62.76
N GLN A 962 5.51 -7.09 -63.43
CA GLN A 962 5.80 -8.45 -62.95
C GLN A 962 6.60 -8.45 -61.64
N ARG A 963 7.57 -7.53 -61.52
CA ARG A 963 8.37 -7.35 -60.30
C ARG A 963 7.50 -6.82 -59.16
N ALA A 964 6.64 -5.84 -59.43
CA ALA A 964 5.69 -5.32 -58.45
C ALA A 964 4.75 -6.42 -57.90
N GLN A 965 4.18 -7.24 -58.78
CA GLN A 965 3.34 -8.37 -58.37
C GLN A 965 4.10 -9.39 -57.51
N LYS A 966 5.35 -9.72 -57.90
CA LYS A 966 6.18 -10.64 -57.11
C LYS A 966 6.44 -10.09 -55.71
N LEU A 967 6.88 -8.84 -55.58
CA LEU A 967 7.18 -8.25 -54.27
C LEU A 967 5.93 -8.17 -53.38
N GLN A 968 4.79 -7.78 -53.96
CA GLN A 968 3.53 -7.69 -53.22
C GLN A 968 3.03 -9.07 -52.75
N THR A 969 3.13 -10.08 -53.61
CA THR A 969 2.69 -11.45 -53.26
C THR A 969 3.56 -12.06 -52.17
N GLN A 970 4.87 -11.80 -52.16
CA GLN A 970 5.78 -12.25 -51.11
C GLN A 970 5.46 -11.57 -49.76
N LEU A 971 5.39 -10.24 -49.71
CA LEU A 971 5.07 -9.53 -48.47
C LEU A 971 3.70 -9.94 -47.90
N GLY A 972 2.68 -9.99 -48.75
CA GLY A 972 1.34 -10.41 -48.33
C GLY A 972 1.21 -11.90 -48.01
N GLY A 973 2.12 -12.74 -48.51
CA GLY A 973 2.26 -14.14 -48.09
C GLY A 973 2.84 -14.23 -46.68
N PHE A 974 3.88 -13.45 -46.40
CA PHE A 974 4.55 -13.45 -45.10
C PHE A 974 3.63 -12.91 -43.98
N GLU A 975 2.96 -11.77 -44.17
CA GLU A 975 2.04 -11.21 -43.17
C GLU A 975 0.89 -12.17 -42.82
N ARG A 976 0.27 -12.79 -43.83
CA ARG A 976 -0.82 -13.76 -43.60
C ARG A 976 -0.35 -14.95 -42.75
N ARG A 977 0.89 -15.41 -42.92
CA ARG A 977 1.43 -16.47 -42.04
C ARG A 977 1.56 -16.01 -40.60
N VAL A 978 2.03 -14.78 -40.38
CA VAL A 978 2.17 -14.21 -39.04
C VAL A 978 0.79 -14.09 -38.36
N GLU A 979 -0.23 -13.60 -39.07
CA GLU A 979 -1.60 -13.43 -38.54
C GLU A 979 -2.25 -14.76 -38.13
N VAL A 980 -2.08 -15.81 -38.94
CA VAL A 980 -2.62 -17.15 -38.63
C VAL A 980 -1.98 -17.74 -37.38
N GLU A 981 -0.68 -17.50 -37.19
CA GLU A 981 0.10 -18.10 -36.11
C GLU A 981 0.01 -17.33 -34.78
N ASN A 982 -0.25 -16.02 -34.84
CA ASN A 982 -0.47 -15.16 -33.68
C ASN A 982 -1.73 -14.30 -33.90
N PRO A 983 -2.93 -14.83 -33.64
CA PRO A 983 -4.16 -14.05 -33.81
C PRO A 983 -4.13 -12.83 -32.88
N PRO A 984 -4.43 -11.62 -33.37
CA PRO A 984 -4.46 -10.44 -32.53
C PRO A 984 -5.51 -10.62 -31.41
N PRO A 985 -5.26 -10.11 -30.19
CA PRO A 985 -6.28 -10.10 -29.15
C PRO A 985 -7.52 -9.37 -29.69
N SER A 986 -8.69 -9.98 -29.50
CA SER A 986 -10.00 -9.56 -30.00
C SER A 986 -10.31 -8.07 -29.75
N ALA A 987 -9.84 -7.18 -30.63
CA ALA A 987 -10.33 -5.81 -30.87
C ALA A 987 -9.48 -5.12 -31.96
N ALA A 988 -9.60 -5.54 -33.22
CA ALA A 988 -9.35 -4.73 -34.42
C ALA A 988 -9.53 -5.61 -35.67
N ALA A 989 -10.78 -5.96 -36.00
CA ALA A 989 -11.11 -6.65 -37.25
C ALA A 989 -11.21 -5.70 -38.46
N ASP A 990 -10.76 -4.44 -38.33
CA ASP A 990 -10.77 -3.45 -39.39
C ASP A 990 -9.39 -2.81 -39.53
N LYS A 991 -8.51 -3.45 -40.33
CA LYS A 991 -7.22 -3.00 -40.91
C LYS A 991 -6.53 -4.28 -41.42
N VAL A 992 -6.15 -4.51 -42.67
CA VAL A 992 -5.79 -3.66 -43.82
C VAL A 992 -6.14 -4.43 -45.11
N GLN A 993 -7.17 -4.00 -45.82
CA GLN A 993 -7.43 -4.37 -47.22
C GLN A 993 -7.21 -3.12 -48.10
N TRP A 994 -5.95 -2.74 -48.29
CA TRP A 994 -5.59 -1.86 -49.42
C TRP A 994 -4.37 -2.47 -50.11
N ARG A 995 -4.60 -3.31 -51.12
CA ARG A 995 -3.54 -3.97 -51.88
C ARG A 995 -3.94 -4.07 -53.35
N LEU A 996 -3.24 -3.27 -54.19
CA LEU A 996 -3.27 -3.09 -55.66
C LEU A 996 -4.60 -3.04 -56.42
N ASN A 997 -5.70 -3.63 -55.95
CA ASN A 997 -6.97 -3.63 -56.65
C ASN A 997 -7.56 -2.23 -56.86
N ALA A 998 -7.10 -1.23 -56.10
CA ALA A 998 -7.48 0.17 -56.26
C ALA A 998 -6.62 0.96 -57.26
N LEU A 999 -5.45 0.44 -57.68
CA LEU A 999 -4.56 1.09 -58.66
C LEU A 999 -4.76 0.55 -60.09
N LEU A 1000 -5.46 -0.58 -60.22
CA LEU A 1000 -5.82 -1.21 -61.50
C LEU A 1000 -7.31 -1.05 -61.86
N GLY A 1001 -8.02 -0.19 -61.13
CA GLY A 1001 -9.44 0.13 -61.35
C GLY A 1001 -9.61 1.37 -62.22
#